data_AF-A0AA35VCB9-F1
#
_entry.id   AF-A0AA35VCB9-F1
#
_cell.length_a   1.000
_cell.length_b   1.000
_cell.length_c   1.000
_cell.angle_alpha   90.00
_cell.angle_beta   90.00
_cell.angle_gamma   90.00
#
_symmetry.space_group_name_H-M   'P 1'
#
loop_
_entity.id
_entity.type
_entity.pdbx_description
1 polymer ?
#
loop_
_entity_poly.entity_id
_entity_poly.type
_entity_poly.pdbx_seq_one_letter_code
_entity_poly.pdbx_strand_id
1 'polypeptide(L)'
;MSWLSSILKRAGLTKQHTTFTVNIKSCQRSFASSVTMAVRDPSTKSNYGEWRTKHTTANFTLDFDAKRLKGSVVLQLESQTDKESTEVVLDSRHVKVSSINVNSVESQWELKPHSEPLGAPLHISVPGGAPKGEIINLTIDLETTEKCTALQWLTPAQTSNKKHPYMFSQCQAINARSIFPCQDTPDVKSPFTFNLTSTLPVVASGVPVGDHEATPGASKLYKFEQKVPIPSYLFAVASGDIVTAPIGPRSVVATGPNELEGCKWELERDMEKFMEVAEKLVFPYKWGAYNVLILPPSFPYGGMENPIYTFATPTIISGDRQNVDVIAHELSHSWSGNLVSNASWEHFWLNEGWTMYLERRIQAVIHGDAEFDFSAILGWKALEDAVKHFGGDHEYTKLIISHDNVDPEDVYSTIAYEKGFHLVYYLERVVGRPNFDKFIPHYFTKWSGKSLDSFEFRDTFMDFFNNLGDEEIKLKIKDIDWEGRLYTPGLPPKPTFDTSLANQCYELAAKWEDESFEPNAKDVESFTGNQKLVFLETIQQQKALSAERAKLLGEVYEFTTSQNVELKSAYYVIAMRGSDSSSYAGVAELLGQVGRMKFVRPLFRELNKVDRELALETFKKNQDFYHPICKGMVEKDLGLKA
;
A
#
# COMPACT_ATOMS: atom_id res chain seq x y z
N MET A 1 -15.55 56.73 1.00
CA MET A 1 -16.15 57.95 0.44
C MET A 1 -15.50 58.23 -0.91
N SER A 2 -16.32 58.32 -1.97
CA SER A 2 -15.99 59.01 -3.23
C SER A 2 -14.71 58.59 -3.97
N TRP A 3 -14.80 57.51 -4.76
CA TRP A 3 -14.39 57.46 -6.17
C TRP A 3 -14.74 56.07 -6.74
N LEU A 4 -15.01 55.98 -8.04
CA LEU A 4 -15.50 54.81 -8.81
C LEU A 4 -17.02 54.58 -8.86
N SER A 5 -17.75 55.63 -9.24
CA SER A 5 -19.15 55.61 -9.65
C SER A 5 -19.38 55.84 -11.16
N SER A 6 -18.55 55.33 -12.08
CA SER A 6 -18.74 55.69 -13.51
C SER A 6 -18.47 54.68 -14.63
N ILE A 7 -18.25 53.37 -14.39
CA ILE A 7 -17.90 52.46 -15.51
C ILE A 7 -18.95 51.36 -15.85
N LEU A 8 -20.13 51.31 -15.20
CA LEU A 8 -21.13 50.28 -15.54
C LEU A 8 -22.56 50.81 -15.80
N LYS A 9 -22.66 51.95 -16.51
CA LYS A 9 -23.88 52.32 -17.26
C LYS A 9 -23.64 52.11 -18.76
N ARG A 10 -23.79 50.87 -19.24
CA ARG A 10 -24.14 50.53 -20.64
C ARG A 10 -24.34 49.02 -20.78
N ALA A 11 -25.60 48.62 -20.71
CA ALA A 11 -26.23 47.45 -21.34
C ALA A 11 -27.42 47.05 -20.46
N GLY A 12 -28.56 47.72 -20.67
CA GLY A 12 -29.79 47.31 -20.01
C GLY A 12 -30.20 45.93 -20.50
N LEU A 13 -30.50 45.03 -19.56
CA LEU A 13 -31.44 43.92 -19.71
C LEU A 13 -31.82 43.45 -18.29
N THR A 14 -33.12 43.28 -18.12
CA THR A 14 -33.91 43.09 -16.91
C THR A 14 -33.54 41.83 -16.11
N LYS A 15 -33.27 41.98 -14.80
CA LYS A 15 -33.18 40.86 -13.84
C LYS A 15 -34.58 40.47 -13.37
N GLN A 16 -35.05 39.28 -13.75
CA GLN A 16 -36.07 38.55 -12.99
C GLN A 16 -35.42 38.03 -11.70
N HIS A 17 -36.06 38.33 -10.57
CA HIS A 17 -35.71 37.75 -9.28
C HIS A 17 -36.02 36.24 -9.28
N THR A 18 -34.98 35.42 -9.22
CA THR A 18 -35.10 34.04 -8.74
C THR A 18 -34.14 33.90 -7.56
N THR A 19 -34.70 33.83 -6.37
CA THR A 19 -34.00 33.58 -5.12
C THR A 19 -33.48 32.15 -5.15
N PHE A 20 -32.19 31.95 -5.41
CA PHE A 20 -31.52 30.69 -5.11
C PHE A 20 -31.04 30.75 -3.67
N THR A 21 -31.83 30.17 -2.76
CA THR A 21 -31.36 29.82 -1.42
C THR A 21 -30.41 28.64 -1.60
N VAL A 22 -29.10 28.91 -1.61
CA VAL A 22 -28.08 27.86 -1.49
C VAL A 22 -28.16 27.35 -0.06
N ASN A 23 -28.78 26.19 0.12
CA ASN A 23 -28.81 25.49 1.39
C ASN A 23 -27.44 24.81 1.58
N ILE A 24 -26.46 25.56 2.06
CA ILE A 24 -25.19 25.00 2.54
C ILE A 24 -25.53 24.25 3.82
N LYS A 25 -25.84 22.95 3.72
CA LYS A 25 -25.77 22.06 4.88
C LYS A 25 -24.29 21.94 5.25
N SER A 26 -23.81 22.83 6.10
CA SER A 26 -22.65 22.55 6.92
C SER A 26 -22.96 21.30 7.74
N CYS A 27 -22.23 20.22 7.48
CA CYS A 27 -22.30 19.02 8.31
C CYS A 27 -21.55 19.30 9.62
N GLN A 28 -22.08 20.19 10.46
CA GLN A 28 -21.70 20.24 11.86
C GLN A 28 -22.37 19.04 12.54
N ARG A 29 -21.58 18.04 12.91
CA ARG A 29 -22.04 17.00 13.85
C ARG A 29 -22.41 17.69 15.16
N SER A 30 -23.71 17.86 15.42
CA SER A 30 -24.19 18.20 16.75
C SER A 30 -23.99 16.99 17.65
N PHE A 31 -23.34 17.17 18.80
CA PHE A 31 -23.32 16.19 19.88
C PHE A 31 -24.76 15.95 20.37
N ALA A 32 -25.40 14.92 19.84
CA ALA A 32 -26.67 14.41 20.33
C ALA A 32 -26.46 12.95 20.74
N SER A 33 -26.68 12.70 22.03
CA SER A 33 -26.69 11.37 22.62
C SER A 33 -27.82 10.52 22.02
N SER A 34 -27.45 9.62 21.12
CA SER A 34 -28.18 8.38 20.88
C SER A 34 -27.15 7.30 20.59
N VAL A 35 -27.23 6.18 21.30
CA VAL A 35 -26.28 5.05 21.25
C VAL A 35 -26.55 4.22 19.99
N THR A 36 -26.27 4.82 18.84
CA THR A 36 -25.94 4.12 17.60
C THR A 36 -24.59 4.70 17.19
N MET A 37 -23.53 3.87 17.13
CA MET A 37 -22.25 4.37 16.62
C MET A 37 -22.51 4.88 15.21
N ALA A 38 -22.31 6.19 14.98
CA ALA A 38 -22.38 6.74 13.63
C ALA A 38 -21.47 5.91 12.71
N VAL A 39 -21.97 5.51 11.54
CA VAL A 39 -21.17 4.78 10.54
C VAL A 39 -19.95 5.64 10.22
N ARG A 40 -18.76 5.11 10.51
CA ARG A 40 -17.46 5.81 10.37
C ARG A 40 -16.83 5.57 9.01
N ASP A 41 -17.19 4.46 8.37
CA ASP A 41 -16.63 4.07 7.07
C ASP A 41 -17.71 4.07 5.98
N PRO A 42 -17.66 4.99 5.01
CA PRO A 42 -18.58 5.01 3.88
C PRO A 42 -18.33 3.88 2.87
N SER A 43 -17.22 3.14 2.99
CA SER A 43 -16.77 2.12 2.04
C SER A 43 -17.29 0.71 2.35
N THR A 44 -18.20 0.58 3.31
CA THR A 44 -18.85 -0.69 3.70
C THR A 44 -20.36 -0.52 3.71
N LYS A 45 -21.07 -1.58 3.29
CA LYS A 45 -22.52 -1.72 3.45
C LYS A 45 -22.87 -2.58 4.66
N SER A 46 -21.88 -3.15 5.36
CA SER A 46 -22.12 -3.99 6.53
C SER A 46 -22.70 -3.19 7.69
N ASN A 47 -23.54 -3.82 8.51
CA ASN A 47 -24.08 -3.22 9.73
C ASN A 47 -23.15 -3.47 10.92
N TYR A 48 -21.85 -3.19 10.74
CA TYR A 48 -20.81 -3.49 11.72
C TYR A 48 -20.96 -2.74 13.06
N GLY A 49 -21.82 -1.72 13.12
CA GLY A 49 -22.21 -1.07 14.37
C GLY A 49 -23.18 -1.90 15.22
N GLU A 50 -23.90 -2.84 14.62
CA GLU A 50 -24.92 -3.69 15.27
C GLU A 50 -24.38 -5.08 15.60
N TRP A 51 -23.46 -5.59 14.77
CA TRP A 51 -22.77 -6.85 14.97
C TRP A 51 -21.27 -6.62 14.81
N ARG A 52 -20.43 -7.23 15.64
CA ARG A 52 -18.97 -7.10 15.52
C ARG A 52 -18.33 -8.47 15.40
N THR A 53 -17.55 -8.68 14.34
CA THR A 53 -16.74 -9.90 14.16
C THR A 53 -15.68 -9.99 15.25
N LYS A 54 -15.66 -11.11 15.99
CA LYS A 54 -14.71 -11.40 17.07
C LYS A 54 -13.69 -12.47 16.71
N HIS A 55 -13.99 -13.32 15.74
CA HIS A 55 -13.08 -14.32 15.22
C HIS A 55 -13.51 -14.73 13.82
N THR A 56 -12.55 -14.98 12.95
CA THR A 56 -12.79 -15.47 11.58
C THR A 56 -12.07 -16.80 11.37
N THR A 57 -12.78 -17.85 10.97
CA THR A 57 -12.17 -19.11 10.52
C THR A 57 -12.35 -19.26 9.02
N ALA A 58 -11.25 -19.28 8.27
CA ALA A 58 -11.24 -19.47 6.83
C ALA A 58 -10.87 -20.92 6.48
N ASN A 59 -11.83 -21.69 5.97
CA ASN A 59 -11.65 -23.06 5.51
C ASN A 59 -11.73 -23.11 3.99
N PHE A 60 -10.61 -23.16 3.29
CA PHE A 60 -10.60 -23.14 1.83
C PHE A 60 -9.73 -24.23 1.23
N THR A 61 -10.21 -24.79 0.12
CA THR A 61 -9.38 -25.54 -0.83
C THR A 61 -8.96 -24.59 -1.96
N LEU A 62 -7.67 -24.57 -2.28
CA LEU A 62 -7.08 -23.83 -3.38
C LEU A 62 -7.12 -24.71 -4.64
N ASP A 63 -8.06 -24.43 -5.53
CA ASP A 63 -8.30 -25.19 -6.76
C ASP A 63 -7.63 -24.47 -7.94
N PHE A 64 -6.40 -24.88 -8.28
CA PHE A 64 -5.62 -24.28 -9.37
C PHE A 64 -6.20 -24.55 -10.76
N ASP A 65 -6.91 -25.66 -10.95
CA ASP A 65 -7.52 -26.01 -12.23
C ASP A 65 -8.73 -25.12 -12.52
N ALA A 66 -9.60 -24.93 -11.53
CA ALA A 66 -10.75 -24.04 -11.64
C ALA A 66 -10.46 -22.58 -11.25
N LYS A 67 -9.23 -22.26 -10.81
CA LYS A 67 -8.77 -20.94 -10.36
C LYS A 67 -9.70 -20.29 -9.34
N ARG A 68 -9.97 -21.01 -8.25
CA ARG A 68 -10.88 -20.55 -7.20
C ARG A 68 -10.48 -21.04 -5.81
N LEU A 69 -10.96 -20.34 -4.80
CA LEU A 69 -11.07 -20.87 -3.44
C LEU A 69 -12.48 -21.43 -3.27
N LYS A 70 -12.58 -22.61 -2.65
CA LYS A 70 -13.86 -23.26 -2.34
C LYS A 70 -13.85 -23.81 -0.92
N GLY A 71 -14.91 -23.55 -0.16
CA GLY A 71 -15.04 -24.06 1.19
C GLY A 71 -16.02 -23.23 2.00
N SER A 72 -15.64 -22.88 3.23
CA SER A 72 -16.49 -22.11 4.13
C SER A 72 -15.72 -21.08 4.95
N VAL A 73 -16.41 -20.00 5.32
CA VAL A 73 -15.96 -19.07 6.36
C VAL A 73 -16.89 -19.16 7.56
N VAL A 74 -16.32 -19.15 8.76
CA VAL A 74 -17.09 -19.06 10.02
C VAL A 74 -16.75 -17.73 10.68
N LEU A 75 -17.76 -16.89 10.89
CA LEU A 75 -17.66 -15.62 11.61
C LEU A 75 -18.31 -15.76 12.99
N GLN A 76 -17.56 -15.47 14.04
CA GLN A 76 -18.12 -15.28 15.38
C GLN A 76 -18.54 -13.82 15.52
N LEU A 77 -19.84 -13.56 15.55
CA LEU A 77 -20.41 -12.21 15.55
C LEU A 77 -21.03 -11.91 16.91
N GLU A 78 -20.53 -10.88 17.59
CA GLU A 78 -21.08 -10.37 18.85
C GLU A 78 -22.14 -9.29 18.58
N SER A 79 -23.35 -9.46 19.11
CA SER A 79 -24.38 -8.43 19.05
C SER A 79 -23.99 -7.21 19.87
N GLN A 80 -24.10 -6.02 19.28
CA GLN A 80 -23.90 -4.73 19.94
C GLN A 80 -25.22 -4.11 20.41
N THR A 81 -26.35 -4.74 20.05
CA THR A 81 -27.73 -4.34 20.36
C THR A 81 -28.36 -5.36 21.32
N ASP A 82 -29.41 -4.99 22.05
CA ASP A 82 -30.18 -5.92 22.88
C ASP A 82 -31.43 -6.39 22.13
N LYS A 83 -31.21 -7.28 21.14
CA LYS A 83 -32.22 -7.89 20.25
C LYS A 83 -32.87 -6.96 19.21
N GLU A 84 -32.50 -5.69 19.12
CA GLU A 84 -33.08 -4.78 18.12
C GLU A 84 -32.63 -5.13 16.69
N SER A 85 -31.37 -5.52 16.49
CA SER A 85 -30.89 -5.97 15.19
C SER A 85 -31.30 -7.42 14.93
N THR A 86 -32.12 -7.63 13.90
CA THR A 86 -32.65 -8.94 13.50
C THR A 86 -32.06 -9.44 12.18
N GLU A 87 -31.01 -8.79 11.71
CA GLU A 87 -30.26 -9.17 10.52
C GLU A 87 -28.76 -8.87 10.67
N VAL A 88 -27.94 -9.68 10.03
CA VAL A 88 -26.52 -9.40 9.79
C VAL A 88 -26.38 -9.00 8.32
N VAL A 89 -25.71 -7.88 8.07
CA VAL A 89 -25.35 -7.41 6.72
C VAL A 89 -23.84 -7.48 6.57
N LEU A 90 -23.38 -8.18 5.54
CA LEU A 90 -21.96 -8.30 5.19
C LEU A 90 -21.69 -7.72 3.80
N ASP A 91 -20.47 -7.23 3.58
CA ASP A 91 -19.98 -6.89 2.25
C ASP A 91 -19.68 -8.15 1.46
N SER A 92 -19.96 -8.14 0.15
CA SER A 92 -19.54 -9.20 -0.76
C SER A 92 -19.33 -8.66 -2.18
N ARG A 93 -18.43 -9.27 -2.95
CA ARG A 93 -18.16 -8.87 -4.35
C ARG A 93 -17.80 -10.09 -5.19
N HIS A 94 -18.65 -10.47 -6.15
CA HIS A 94 -18.35 -11.58 -7.07
C HIS A 94 -18.01 -12.92 -6.37
N VAL A 95 -18.66 -13.20 -5.24
CA VAL A 95 -18.60 -14.50 -4.55
C VAL A 95 -19.87 -15.29 -4.81
N LYS A 96 -19.77 -16.61 -4.84
CA LYS A 96 -20.92 -17.50 -4.97
C LYS A 96 -21.17 -18.20 -3.64
N VAL A 97 -22.18 -17.73 -2.92
CA VAL A 97 -22.63 -18.31 -1.65
C VAL A 97 -23.61 -19.47 -1.95
N SER A 98 -23.40 -20.63 -1.33
CA SER A 98 -24.27 -21.80 -1.49
C SER A 98 -25.19 -22.04 -0.30
N SER A 99 -24.75 -21.77 0.91
CA SER A 99 -25.52 -21.97 2.14
C SER A 99 -25.01 -21.07 3.26
N ILE A 100 -25.93 -20.69 4.16
CA ILE A 100 -25.62 -19.91 5.35
C ILE A 100 -26.34 -20.53 6.55
N ASN A 101 -25.58 -20.81 7.60
CA ASN A 101 -26.10 -21.33 8.86
C ASN A 101 -25.78 -20.37 10.02
N VAL A 102 -26.78 -20.04 10.84
CA VAL A 102 -26.63 -19.32 12.10
C VAL A 102 -26.75 -20.36 13.23
N ASN A 103 -25.70 -20.52 14.04
CA ASN A 103 -25.63 -21.52 15.11
C ASN A 103 -25.98 -22.94 14.64
N SER A 104 -25.49 -23.33 13.45
CA SER A 104 -25.76 -24.62 12.78
C SER A 104 -27.20 -24.84 12.29
N VAL A 105 -28.02 -23.79 12.29
CA VAL A 105 -29.37 -23.81 11.71
C VAL A 105 -29.37 -22.99 10.43
N GLU A 106 -29.93 -23.53 9.36
CA GLU A 106 -30.06 -22.83 8.09
C GLU A 106 -30.83 -21.52 8.28
N SER A 107 -30.28 -20.41 7.79
CA SER A 107 -30.89 -19.09 7.87
C SER A 107 -31.42 -18.63 6.52
N GLN A 108 -32.44 -17.78 6.53
CA GLN A 108 -32.88 -17.05 5.35
C GLN A 108 -31.87 -15.94 5.04
N TRP A 109 -31.46 -15.82 3.78
CA TRP A 109 -30.51 -14.80 3.35
C TRP A 109 -30.84 -14.30 1.95
N GLU A 110 -30.36 -13.10 1.63
CA GLU A 110 -30.54 -12.46 0.35
C GLU A 110 -29.25 -11.74 -0.05
N LEU A 111 -28.69 -12.13 -1.19
CA LEU A 111 -27.64 -11.35 -1.84
C LEU A 111 -28.28 -10.25 -2.67
N LYS A 112 -28.10 -9.00 -2.26
CA LYS A 112 -28.67 -7.83 -2.96
C LYS A 112 -28.03 -7.63 -4.33
N PRO A 113 -28.66 -6.86 -5.24
CA PRO A 113 -28.04 -6.51 -6.51
C PRO A 113 -26.67 -5.86 -6.33
N HIS A 114 -25.74 -6.21 -7.20
CA HIS A 114 -24.41 -5.62 -7.24
C HIS A 114 -24.49 -4.13 -7.60
N SER A 115 -23.82 -3.29 -6.82
CA SER A 115 -23.68 -1.86 -7.05
C SER A 115 -22.22 -1.45 -6.91
N GLU A 116 -21.66 -0.84 -7.95
CA GLU A 116 -20.32 -0.24 -7.84
C GLU A 116 -20.34 1.00 -6.95
N PRO A 117 -19.24 1.29 -6.23
CA PRO A 117 -18.03 0.46 -6.14
C PRO A 117 -18.12 -0.66 -5.09
N LEU A 118 -19.14 -0.66 -4.22
CA LEU A 118 -19.08 -1.41 -2.95
C LEU A 118 -19.45 -2.91 -3.05
N GLY A 119 -19.96 -3.35 -4.19
CA GLY A 119 -20.36 -4.74 -4.44
C GLY A 119 -21.82 -5.01 -4.11
N ALA A 120 -22.11 -6.22 -3.62
CA ALA A 120 -23.44 -6.72 -3.33
C ALA A 120 -23.57 -7.05 -1.83
N PRO A 121 -24.30 -6.25 -1.03
CA PRO A 121 -24.49 -6.57 0.38
C PRO A 121 -25.27 -7.88 0.55
N LEU A 122 -24.79 -8.72 1.46
CA LEU A 122 -25.41 -9.99 1.84
C LEU A 122 -26.18 -9.81 3.14
N HIS A 123 -27.51 -9.89 3.07
CA HIS A 123 -28.41 -9.79 4.22
C HIS A 123 -28.74 -11.19 4.74
N ILE A 124 -28.64 -11.40 6.04
CA ILE A 124 -28.78 -12.70 6.69
C ILE A 124 -29.71 -12.54 7.89
N SER A 125 -30.79 -13.31 7.93
CA SER A 125 -31.79 -13.22 9.00
C SER A 125 -31.24 -13.76 10.32
N VAL A 126 -31.50 -13.05 11.41
CA VAL A 126 -31.31 -13.51 12.79
C VAL A 126 -32.63 -13.27 13.53
N PRO A 127 -33.63 -14.16 13.36
CA PRO A 127 -34.97 -13.95 13.90
C PRO A 127 -34.94 -13.75 15.42
N GLY A 128 -35.53 -12.64 15.88
CA GLY A 128 -35.56 -12.27 17.29
C GLY A 128 -34.28 -11.61 17.83
N GLY A 129 -33.28 -11.41 16.97
CA GLY A 129 -32.00 -10.80 17.31
C GLY A 129 -31.21 -11.59 18.35
N ALA A 130 -30.19 -10.96 18.94
CA ALA A 130 -29.47 -11.51 20.08
C ALA A 130 -29.24 -10.44 21.16
N PRO A 131 -29.28 -10.82 22.46
CA PRO A 131 -28.85 -9.98 23.57
C PRO A 131 -27.49 -9.33 23.34
N LYS A 132 -27.29 -8.14 23.89
CA LYS A 132 -26.01 -7.43 23.77
C LYS A 132 -24.88 -8.25 24.38
N GLY A 133 -23.80 -8.45 23.63
CA GLY A 133 -22.66 -9.25 24.02
C GLY A 133 -22.79 -10.75 23.73
N GLU A 134 -23.95 -11.23 23.26
CA GLU A 134 -24.09 -12.62 22.80
C GLU A 134 -23.36 -12.82 21.47
N ILE A 135 -22.66 -13.96 21.35
CA ILE A 135 -21.93 -14.35 20.15
C ILE A 135 -22.72 -15.42 19.40
N ILE A 136 -23.00 -15.18 18.12
CA ILE A 136 -23.52 -16.18 17.19
C ILE A 136 -22.42 -16.68 16.27
N ASN A 137 -22.52 -17.94 15.82
CA ASN A 137 -21.63 -18.50 14.80
C ASN A 137 -22.34 -18.48 13.45
N LEU A 138 -21.80 -17.71 12.51
CA LEU A 138 -22.28 -17.62 11.14
C LEU A 138 -21.35 -18.43 10.23
N THR A 139 -21.83 -19.56 9.70
CA THR A 139 -21.09 -20.38 8.73
C THR A 139 -21.61 -20.13 7.33
N ILE A 140 -20.73 -19.74 6.41
CA ILE A 140 -21.06 -19.41 5.02
C ILE A 140 -20.27 -20.35 4.13
N ASP A 141 -20.95 -21.23 3.39
CA ASP A 141 -20.32 -22.04 2.36
C ASP A 141 -20.30 -21.26 1.04
N LEU A 142 -19.13 -21.19 0.40
CA LEU A 142 -18.91 -20.35 -0.77
C LEU A 142 -17.78 -20.83 -1.67
N GLU A 143 -17.77 -20.29 -2.89
CA GLU A 143 -16.62 -20.30 -3.78
C GLU A 143 -16.38 -18.92 -4.41
N THR A 144 -15.10 -18.57 -4.62
CA THR A 144 -14.75 -17.39 -5.39
C THR A 144 -15.06 -17.62 -6.87
N THR A 145 -15.36 -16.55 -7.61
CA THR A 145 -15.66 -16.65 -9.05
C THR A 145 -14.48 -16.18 -9.91
N GLU A 146 -14.58 -16.34 -11.23
CA GLU A 146 -13.63 -15.81 -12.21
C GLU A 146 -13.50 -14.27 -12.17
N LYS A 147 -14.47 -13.58 -11.57
CA LYS A 147 -14.49 -12.12 -11.38
C LYS A 147 -13.92 -11.69 -10.03
N CYS A 148 -13.34 -12.61 -9.25
CA CYS A 148 -12.72 -12.27 -7.98
C CYS A 148 -11.64 -11.20 -8.20
N THR A 149 -11.73 -10.10 -7.46
CA THR A 149 -10.77 -8.97 -7.57
C THR A 149 -9.58 -9.11 -6.63
N ALA A 150 -9.67 -10.03 -5.67
CA ALA A 150 -8.69 -10.17 -4.60
C ALA A 150 -7.60 -11.22 -4.87
N LEU A 151 -7.81 -12.11 -5.85
CA LEU A 151 -6.94 -13.27 -6.08
C LEU A 151 -6.32 -13.21 -7.47
N GLN A 152 -5.02 -13.41 -7.52
CA GLN A 152 -4.30 -13.56 -8.77
C GLN A 152 -3.83 -14.99 -8.95
N TRP A 153 -4.25 -15.60 -10.06
CA TRP A 153 -3.84 -16.94 -10.47
C TRP A 153 -2.83 -16.85 -11.63
N LEU A 154 -1.63 -17.34 -11.38
CA LEU A 154 -0.53 -17.39 -12.34
C LEU A 154 -0.40 -18.78 -12.94
N THR A 155 -0.29 -18.81 -14.26
CA THR A 155 0.11 -20.02 -14.99
C THR A 155 1.58 -20.34 -14.73
N PRO A 156 2.04 -21.59 -14.98
CA PRO A 156 3.46 -21.90 -14.91
C PRO A 156 4.34 -20.94 -15.73
N ALA A 157 3.89 -20.50 -16.92
CA ALA A 157 4.66 -19.57 -17.75
C ALA A 157 4.95 -18.21 -17.08
N GLN A 158 4.18 -17.83 -16.06
CA GLN A 158 4.32 -16.55 -15.33
C GLN A 158 5.20 -16.69 -14.08
N THR A 159 5.55 -17.90 -13.65
CA THR A 159 6.41 -18.14 -12.47
C THR A 159 7.89 -18.19 -12.87
N SER A 160 8.79 -18.16 -11.89
CA SER A 160 10.23 -18.17 -12.15
C SER A 160 10.73 -19.52 -12.68
N ASN A 161 10.28 -20.63 -12.10
CA ASN A 161 10.70 -21.98 -12.48
C ASN A 161 10.00 -22.53 -13.74
N LYS A 162 8.95 -21.85 -14.22
CA LYS A 162 8.12 -22.24 -15.38
C LYS A 162 7.40 -23.60 -15.27
N LYS A 163 7.37 -24.21 -14.07
CA LYS A 163 6.88 -25.58 -13.83
C LYS A 163 5.56 -25.63 -13.10
N HIS A 164 5.39 -24.81 -12.07
CA HIS A 164 4.22 -24.85 -11.20
C HIS A 164 3.40 -23.55 -11.31
N PRO A 165 2.06 -23.63 -11.18
CA PRO A 165 1.24 -22.44 -11.05
C PRO A 165 1.48 -21.77 -9.69
N TYR A 166 0.98 -20.55 -9.54
CA TYR A 166 1.09 -19.79 -8.31
C TYR A 166 -0.19 -18.99 -8.08
N MET A 167 -0.57 -18.77 -6.83
CA MET A 167 -1.70 -17.92 -6.46
C MET A 167 -1.30 -17.05 -5.28
N PHE A 168 -1.72 -15.79 -5.29
CA PHE A 168 -1.66 -14.93 -4.12
C PHE A 168 -2.86 -13.99 -4.05
N SER A 169 -3.15 -13.52 -2.84
CA SER A 169 -4.20 -12.53 -2.58
C SER A 169 -3.64 -11.10 -2.45
N GLN A 170 -4.48 -10.11 -2.75
CA GLN A 170 -4.32 -8.69 -2.41
C GLN A 170 -5.68 -8.15 -1.95
N CYS A 171 -5.82 -7.86 -0.65
CA CYS A 171 -7.11 -7.51 -0.05
C CYS A 171 -7.29 -6.01 0.20
N GLN A 172 -6.21 -5.24 0.37
CA GLN A 172 -6.28 -3.79 0.48
C GLN A 172 -6.74 -3.18 -0.87
N ALA A 173 -7.70 -2.25 -0.90
CA ALA A 173 -8.41 -1.68 0.26
C ALA A 173 -9.66 -2.49 0.67
N ILE A 174 -10.54 -2.80 -0.28
CA ILE A 174 -11.87 -3.39 -0.04
C ILE A 174 -12.11 -4.66 -0.85
N ASN A 175 -11.06 -5.48 -1.01
CA ASN A 175 -11.11 -6.70 -1.82
C ASN A 175 -11.34 -7.97 -1.00
N ALA A 176 -11.20 -7.96 0.34
CA ALA A 176 -11.46 -9.16 1.13
C ALA A 176 -12.90 -9.68 0.94
N ARG A 177 -13.87 -8.78 0.73
CA ARG A 177 -15.26 -9.09 0.34
C ARG A 177 -15.39 -9.88 -0.96
N SER A 178 -14.35 -9.89 -1.80
CA SER A 178 -14.29 -10.69 -3.03
C SER A 178 -13.71 -12.10 -2.84
N ILE A 179 -13.16 -12.38 -1.65
CA ILE A 179 -12.77 -13.72 -1.23
C ILE A 179 -13.93 -14.38 -0.48
N PHE A 180 -14.50 -13.69 0.51
CA PHE A 180 -15.60 -14.18 1.33
C PHE A 180 -16.46 -13.02 1.87
N PRO A 181 -17.76 -13.21 2.12
CA PRO A 181 -18.57 -12.18 2.76
C PRO A 181 -18.06 -11.84 4.16
N CYS A 182 -17.83 -10.56 4.44
CA CYS A 182 -17.31 -10.09 5.72
C CYS A 182 -17.69 -8.63 6.01
N GLN A 183 -17.35 -8.15 7.20
CA GLN A 183 -17.42 -6.73 7.52
C GLN A 183 -16.14 -6.09 7.00
N ASP A 184 -16.14 -5.71 5.72
CA ASP A 184 -14.93 -5.37 4.98
C ASP A 184 -14.56 -3.89 5.15
N THR A 185 -14.25 -3.54 6.40
CA THR A 185 -13.89 -2.22 6.88
C THR A 185 -12.70 -2.32 7.84
N PRO A 186 -11.74 -1.38 7.81
CA PRO A 186 -10.62 -1.41 8.73
C PRO A 186 -11.03 -1.10 10.19
N ASP A 187 -12.27 -0.63 10.45
CA ASP A 187 -12.82 -0.43 11.80
C ASP A 187 -13.23 -1.74 12.49
N VAL A 188 -13.22 -2.87 11.79
CA VAL A 188 -13.44 -4.20 12.36
C VAL A 188 -12.12 -4.96 12.35
N LYS A 189 -11.72 -5.48 13.52
CA LYS A 189 -10.56 -6.38 13.65
C LYS A 189 -10.97 -7.67 14.32
N SER A 190 -10.45 -8.80 13.84
CA SER A 190 -10.62 -10.11 14.48
C SER A 190 -9.34 -10.95 14.38
N PRO A 191 -9.07 -11.85 15.34
CA PRO A 191 -8.14 -12.94 15.11
C PRO A 191 -8.62 -13.86 13.98
N PHE A 192 -7.70 -14.59 13.37
CA PHE A 192 -7.98 -15.52 12.28
C PHE A 192 -7.45 -16.93 12.55
N THR A 193 -8.23 -17.92 12.13
CA THR A 193 -7.77 -19.30 11.95
C THR A 193 -7.85 -19.64 10.47
N PHE A 194 -6.76 -20.14 9.91
CA PHE A 194 -6.70 -20.54 8.51
C PHE A 194 -6.56 -22.06 8.41
N ASN A 195 -7.46 -22.68 7.65
CA ASN A 195 -7.42 -24.11 7.30
C ASN A 195 -7.42 -24.19 5.76
N LEU A 196 -6.22 -24.24 5.18
CA LEU A 196 -6.00 -24.08 3.75
C LEU A 196 -5.52 -25.39 3.13
N THR A 197 -6.33 -25.97 2.25
CA THR A 197 -6.01 -27.22 1.57
C THR A 197 -5.44 -26.92 0.19
N SER A 198 -4.25 -27.43 -0.12
CA SER A 198 -3.57 -27.22 -1.40
C SER A 198 -2.68 -28.40 -1.76
N THR A 199 -2.42 -28.60 -3.06
CA THR A 199 -1.40 -29.54 -3.57
C THR A 199 0.01 -28.92 -3.63
N LEU A 200 0.12 -27.62 -3.34
CA LEU A 200 1.36 -26.85 -3.30
C LEU A 200 1.53 -26.22 -1.91
N PRO A 201 2.77 -25.91 -1.48
CA PRO A 201 3.03 -25.12 -0.28
C PRO A 201 2.13 -23.89 -0.17
N VAL A 202 1.75 -23.54 1.06
CA VAL A 202 0.90 -22.39 1.38
C VAL A 202 1.61 -21.53 2.41
N VAL A 203 1.49 -20.22 2.28
CA VAL A 203 1.74 -19.24 3.35
C VAL A 203 0.50 -18.38 3.54
N ALA A 204 0.28 -17.87 4.74
CA ALA A 204 -0.85 -17.01 5.07
C ALA A 204 -0.44 -15.95 6.09
N SER A 205 -1.27 -14.93 6.30
CA SER A 205 -1.06 -13.88 7.31
C SER A 205 -1.30 -14.35 8.76
N GLY A 206 -0.74 -15.51 9.11
CA GLY A 206 -0.81 -16.14 10.42
C GLY A 206 0.41 -17.03 10.69
N VAL A 207 0.64 -17.36 11.96
CA VAL A 207 1.75 -18.22 12.38
C VAL A 207 1.42 -19.67 12.00
N PRO A 208 2.33 -20.43 11.36
CA PRO A 208 2.07 -21.82 10.98
C PRO A 208 1.88 -22.71 12.22
N VAL A 209 0.89 -23.60 12.15
CA VAL A 209 0.56 -24.58 13.20
C VAL A 209 0.68 -26.00 12.63
N GLY A 210 1.43 -26.86 13.32
CA GLY A 210 1.61 -28.26 12.93
C GLY A 210 2.64 -28.45 11.80
N ASP A 211 2.52 -29.56 11.08
CA ASP A 211 3.45 -29.93 10.01
C ASP A 211 3.12 -29.19 8.69
N HIS A 212 4.11 -28.45 8.17
CA HIS A 212 4.04 -27.70 6.91
C HIS A 212 5.00 -28.23 5.84
N GLU A 213 5.68 -29.37 6.06
CA GLU A 213 6.56 -29.98 5.06
C GLU A 213 5.76 -30.33 3.78
N ALA A 214 6.28 -29.94 2.62
CA ALA A 214 5.60 -30.21 1.36
C ALA A 214 5.52 -31.72 1.10
N THR A 215 4.35 -32.21 0.67
CA THR A 215 4.17 -33.59 0.18
C THR A 215 3.87 -33.53 -1.32
N PRO A 216 4.88 -33.73 -2.19
CA PRO A 216 4.71 -33.53 -3.63
C PRO A 216 3.55 -34.33 -4.21
N GLY A 217 2.64 -33.64 -4.90
CA GLY A 217 1.50 -34.25 -5.61
C GLY A 217 0.32 -34.71 -4.73
N ALA A 218 0.39 -34.53 -3.41
CA ALA A 218 -0.71 -34.84 -2.51
C ALA A 218 -1.38 -33.57 -1.99
N SER A 219 -2.70 -33.58 -1.91
CA SER A 219 -3.45 -32.52 -1.23
C SER A 219 -3.16 -32.55 0.27
N LYS A 220 -2.71 -31.43 0.83
CA LYS A 220 -2.38 -31.27 2.26
C LYS A 220 -3.15 -30.09 2.87
N LEU A 221 -3.52 -30.23 4.14
CA LEU A 221 -4.11 -29.16 4.95
C LEU A 221 -3.01 -28.39 5.69
N TYR A 222 -2.84 -27.12 5.33
CA TYR A 222 -1.97 -26.16 5.99
C TYR A 222 -2.78 -25.34 6.99
N LYS A 223 -2.31 -25.28 8.24
CA LYS A 223 -3.00 -24.56 9.33
C LYS A 223 -2.20 -23.36 9.80
N PHE A 224 -2.87 -22.23 9.99
CA PHE A 224 -2.25 -21.02 10.54
C PHE A 224 -3.15 -20.37 11.59
N GLU A 225 -2.54 -19.67 12.53
CA GLU A 225 -3.22 -18.91 13.57
C GLU A 225 -2.70 -17.47 13.63
N GLN A 226 -3.61 -16.51 13.49
CA GLN A 226 -3.35 -15.09 13.70
C GLN A 226 -4.05 -14.65 14.98
N LYS A 227 -3.30 -14.60 16.08
CA LYS A 227 -3.83 -14.28 17.42
C LYS A 227 -4.06 -12.80 17.63
N VAL A 228 -3.26 -11.95 17.00
CA VAL A 228 -3.42 -10.51 17.07
C VAL A 228 -4.57 -10.12 16.15
N PRO A 229 -5.62 -9.41 16.62
CA PRO A 229 -6.73 -9.04 15.76
C PRO A 229 -6.28 -8.17 14.58
N ILE A 230 -6.70 -8.55 13.37
CA ILE A 230 -6.39 -7.83 12.13
C ILE A 230 -7.68 -7.43 11.41
N PRO A 231 -7.68 -6.29 10.68
CA PRO A 231 -8.74 -5.97 9.74
C PRO A 231 -8.75 -6.91 8.52
N SER A 232 -9.90 -7.01 7.85
CA SER A 232 -10.13 -7.90 6.71
C SER A 232 -9.13 -7.68 5.56
N TYR A 233 -8.71 -6.43 5.34
CA TYR A 233 -7.76 -6.09 4.27
C TYR A 233 -6.36 -6.71 4.44
N LEU A 234 -6.03 -7.21 5.64
CA LEU A 234 -4.79 -7.93 5.95
C LEU A 234 -4.96 -9.47 5.88
N PHE A 235 -6.12 -9.96 5.45
CA PHE A 235 -6.25 -11.36 5.05
C PHE A 235 -5.32 -11.62 3.87
N ALA A 236 -4.36 -12.53 4.03
CA ALA A 236 -3.45 -12.90 2.97
C ALA A 236 -3.21 -14.39 2.89
N VAL A 237 -3.19 -14.91 1.67
CA VAL A 237 -2.83 -16.28 1.34
C VAL A 237 -2.01 -16.28 0.05
N ALA A 238 -0.96 -17.09 0.01
CA ALA A 238 -0.28 -17.43 -1.23
C ALA A 238 0.02 -18.94 -1.27
N SER A 239 0.00 -19.51 -2.47
CA SER A 239 0.37 -20.91 -2.69
C SER A 239 1.07 -21.08 -4.03
N GLY A 240 2.12 -21.91 -4.02
CA GLY A 240 2.98 -22.14 -5.17
C GLY A 240 4.16 -23.01 -4.79
N ASP A 241 5.13 -23.14 -5.69
CA ASP A 241 6.42 -23.78 -5.36
C ASP A 241 7.26 -22.85 -4.47
N ILE A 242 6.92 -22.83 -3.17
CA ILE A 242 7.51 -21.95 -2.17
C ILE A 242 8.44 -22.76 -1.27
N VAL A 243 9.67 -22.27 -1.15
CA VAL A 243 10.68 -22.74 -0.18
C VAL A 243 11.11 -21.59 0.72
N THR A 244 11.71 -21.90 1.86
CA THR A 244 12.10 -20.90 2.87
C THR A 244 13.57 -21.01 3.26
N ALA A 245 14.15 -19.88 3.68
CA ALA A 245 15.47 -19.81 4.29
C ALA A 245 15.50 -18.77 5.43
N PRO A 246 16.29 -19.00 6.49
CA PRO A 246 16.42 -18.03 7.58
C PRO A 246 17.15 -16.77 7.11
N ILE A 247 16.62 -15.60 7.50
CA ILE A 247 17.22 -14.27 7.28
C ILE A 247 17.37 -13.48 8.60
N GLY A 248 17.15 -14.15 9.73
CA GLY A 248 17.24 -13.58 11.06
C GLY A 248 16.81 -14.59 12.13
N PRO A 249 16.91 -14.24 13.43
CA PRO A 249 16.55 -15.13 14.53
C PRO A 249 15.04 -15.44 14.61
N ARG A 250 14.20 -14.60 13.99
CA ARG A 250 12.74 -14.67 14.02
C ARG A 250 12.10 -14.38 12.64
N SER A 251 12.89 -14.58 11.59
CA SER A 251 12.53 -14.18 10.23
C SER A 251 13.02 -15.19 9.21
N VAL A 252 12.15 -15.55 8.28
CA VAL A 252 12.50 -16.30 7.07
C VAL A 252 12.14 -15.51 5.81
N VAL A 253 12.90 -15.71 4.75
CA VAL A 253 12.47 -15.38 3.39
C VAL A 253 11.79 -16.61 2.79
N ALA A 254 10.67 -16.38 2.11
CA ALA A 254 9.94 -17.38 1.34
C ALA A 254 9.91 -16.95 -0.13
N THR A 255 10.23 -17.86 -1.06
CA THR A 255 10.20 -17.57 -2.50
C THR A 255 10.30 -18.86 -3.32
N GLY A 256 10.44 -18.75 -4.64
CA GLY A 256 10.73 -19.88 -5.52
C GLY A 256 12.13 -20.46 -5.29
N PRO A 257 12.36 -21.76 -5.55
CA PRO A 257 13.63 -22.42 -5.23
C PRO A 257 14.84 -21.85 -5.98
N ASN A 258 14.63 -21.29 -7.18
CA ASN A 258 15.71 -20.70 -7.96
C ASN A 258 16.14 -19.32 -7.41
N GLU A 259 15.27 -18.64 -6.69
CA GLU A 259 15.48 -17.28 -6.17
C GLU A 259 16.00 -17.28 -4.73
N LEU A 260 15.89 -18.41 -4.02
CA LEU A 260 16.04 -18.48 -2.56
C LEU A 260 17.38 -17.94 -2.06
N GLU A 261 18.49 -18.37 -2.65
CA GLU A 261 19.83 -17.94 -2.19
C GLU A 261 20.06 -16.45 -2.43
N GLY A 262 19.61 -15.92 -3.57
CA GLY A 262 19.69 -14.48 -3.86
C GLY A 262 18.84 -13.67 -2.89
N CYS A 263 17.61 -14.10 -2.64
CA CYS A 263 16.71 -13.43 -1.70
C CYS A 263 17.21 -13.48 -0.26
N LYS A 264 17.75 -14.63 0.16
CA LYS A 264 18.35 -14.79 1.48
C LYS A 264 19.53 -13.84 1.65
N TRP A 265 20.47 -13.86 0.71
CA TRP A 265 21.64 -12.99 0.75
C TRP A 265 21.25 -11.51 0.80
N GLU A 266 20.23 -11.10 0.03
CA GLU A 266 19.78 -9.71 0.00
C GLU A 266 19.31 -9.24 1.39
N LEU A 267 18.55 -10.08 2.11
CA LEU A 267 17.82 -9.66 3.31
C LEU A 267 18.52 -10.00 4.64
N GLU A 268 19.34 -11.06 4.70
CA GLU A 268 19.85 -11.62 5.96
C GLU A 268 20.73 -10.67 6.79
N ARG A 269 21.33 -9.65 6.15
CA ARG A 269 22.27 -8.73 6.81
C ARG A 269 21.58 -7.69 7.69
N ASP A 270 20.43 -7.18 7.25
CA ASP A 270 19.84 -5.96 7.80
C ASP A 270 18.44 -6.19 8.39
N MET A 271 17.80 -7.34 8.13
CA MET A 271 16.45 -7.65 8.61
C MET A 271 16.31 -7.50 10.14
N GLU A 272 17.17 -8.13 10.95
CA GLU A 272 17.06 -8.01 12.41
C GLU A 272 17.42 -6.59 12.89
N LYS A 273 18.33 -5.88 12.22
CA LYS A 273 18.66 -4.48 12.58
C LYS A 273 17.46 -3.56 12.40
N PHE A 274 16.73 -3.70 11.29
CA PHE A 274 15.49 -2.95 11.08
C PHE A 274 14.49 -3.20 12.22
N MET A 275 14.34 -4.47 12.62
CA MET A 275 13.48 -4.86 13.74
C MET A 275 13.93 -4.23 15.07
N GLU A 276 15.21 -4.31 15.43
CA GLU A 276 15.75 -3.74 16.66
C GLU A 276 15.53 -2.21 16.74
N VAL A 277 15.73 -1.51 15.61
CA VAL A 277 15.49 -0.06 15.54
C VAL A 277 14.01 0.26 15.71
N ALA A 278 13.13 -0.46 15.02
CA ALA A 278 11.67 -0.27 15.11
C ALA A 278 11.16 -0.53 16.53
N GLU A 279 11.59 -1.62 17.18
CA GLU A 279 11.20 -1.97 18.55
C GLU A 279 11.68 -0.94 19.57
N LYS A 280 12.87 -0.37 19.38
CA LYS A 280 13.41 0.70 20.23
C LYS A 280 12.65 2.01 20.05
N LEU A 281 12.22 2.33 18.83
CA LEU A 281 11.47 3.55 18.53
C LEU A 281 10.02 3.48 19.02
N VAL A 282 9.38 2.32 18.88
CA VAL A 282 7.97 2.13 19.21
C VAL A 282 7.80 1.31 20.49
N PHE A 283 7.86 -0.02 20.41
CA PHE A 283 7.89 -0.98 21.52
C PHE A 283 8.07 -2.41 20.95
N PRO A 284 8.29 -3.45 21.76
CA PRO A 284 8.53 -4.83 21.27
C PRO A 284 7.47 -5.37 20.29
N TYR A 285 7.94 -6.08 19.26
CA TYR A 285 7.14 -6.65 18.18
C TYR A 285 6.16 -7.71 18.71
N LYS A 286 4.87 -7.58 18.35
CA LYS A 286 3.78 -8.39 18.96
C LYS A 286 3.33 -9.62 18.14
N TRP A 287 3.82 -9.78 16.91
CA TRP A 287 3.24 -10.74 15.97
C TRP A 287 3.94 -12.11 15.99
N GLY A 288 5.06 -12.24 16.70
CA GLY A 288 5.81 -13.49 16.83
C GLY A 288 6.93 -13.63 15.80
N ALA A 289 6.58 -13.74 14.51
CA ALA A 289 7.55 -13.84 13.41
C ALA A 289 7.31 -12.73 12.38
N TYR A 290 8.39 -12.28 11.73
CA TYR A 290 8.33 -11.37 10.59
C TYR A 290 9.03 -12.01 9.40
N ASN A 291 8.25 -12.53 8.46
CA ASN A 291 8.76 -13.20 7.26
C ASN A 291 8.50 -12.34 6.02
N VAL A 292 9.27 -12.59 4.97
CA VAL A 292 9.14 -11.89 3.68
C VAL A 292 8.87 -12.91 2.60
N LEU A 293 7.74 -12.81 1.92
CA LEU A 293 7.43 -13.56 0.70
C LEU A 293 7.84 -12.73 -0.52
N ILE A 294 8.89 -13.13 -1.21
CA ILE A 294 9.26 -12.55 -2.51
C ILE A 294 8.39 -13.21 -3.57
N LEU A 295 7.44 -12.43 -4.10
CA LEU A 295 6.46 -12.90 -5.09
C LEU A 295 7.09 -13.10 -6.48
N PRO A 296 6.40 -13.82 -7.39
CA PRO A 296 6.86 -13.95 -8.77
C PRO A 296 7.01 -12.60 -9.49
N PRO A 297 7.87 -12.51 -10.53
CA PRO A 297 8.16 -11.26 -11.24
C PRO A 297 6.97 -10.53 -11.87
N SER A 298 5.82 -11.20 -12.02
CA SER A 298 4.57 -10.61 -12.47
C SER A 298 3.82 -9.80 -11.41
N PHE A 299 4.28 -9.75 -10.15
CA PHE A 299 3.65 -8.95 -9.09
C PHE A 299 3.69 -7.45 -9.41
N PRO A 300 2.54 -6.74 -9.43
CA PRO A 300 2.49 -5.39 -9.97
C PRO A 300 2.83 -4.28 -8.96
N TYR A 301 2.86 -4.57 -7.65
CA TYR A 301 3.05 -3.59 -6.57
C TYR A 301 4.47 -3.59 -5.98
N GLY A 302 4.74 -2.72 -4.99
CA GLY A 302 6.01 -2.63 -4.26
C GLY A 302 6.09 -3.67 -3.14
N GLY A 303 5.24 -3.51 -2.12
CA GLY A 303 5.04 -4.46 -1.05
C GLY A 303 3.60 -4.41 -0.52
N MET A 304 3.29 -5.28 0.43
CA MET A 304 2.05 -5.31 1.20
C MET A 304 2.36 -5.89 2.58
N GLU A 305 1.94 -5.18 3.62
CA GLU A 305 2.30 -5.34 5.03
C GLU A 305 1.60 -6.51 5.74
N ASN A 306 1.20 -7.54 4.99
CA ASN A 306 0.46 -8.68 5.50
C ASN A 306 1.15 -9.27 6.76
N PRO A 307 0.48 -9.30 7.93
CA PRO A 307 1.10 -9.74 9.18
C PRO A 307 1.73 -11.13 9.05
N ILE A 308 2.87 -11.36 9.71
CA ILE A 308 3.70 -12.58 9.61
C ILE A 308 4.42 -12.75 8.27
N TYR A 309 3.78 -12.46 7.13
CA TYR A 309 4.37 -12.61 5.80
C TYR A 309 4.16 -11.36 4.95
N THR A 310 5.10 -10.41 5.04
CA THR A 310 5.15 -9.27 4.12
C THR A 310 5.28 -9.78 2.69
N PHE A 311 4.39 -9.37 1.79
CA PHE A 311 4.52 -9.68 0.36
C PHE A 311 5.36 -8.60 -0.29
N ALA A 312 6.40 -8.99 -1.01
CA ALA A 312 7.34 -8.05 -1.61
C ALA A 312 7.62 -8.38 -3.08
N THR A 313 7.84 -7.34 -3.87
CA THR A 313 8.23 -7.47 -5.27
C THR A 313 9.64 -8.04 -5.40
N PRO A 314 9.93 -8.90 -6.40
CA PRO A 314 11.29 -9.40 -6.61
C PRO A 314 12.26 -8.30 -7.08
N THR A 315 11.78 -7.11 -7.45
CA THR A 315 12.65 -5.99 -7.81
C THR A 315 13.39 -5.37 -6.62
N ILE A 316 13.10 -5.79 -5.38
CA ILE A 316 13.92 -5.43 -4.21
C ILE A 316 15.19 -6.28 -4.12
N ILE A 317 15.26 -7.40 -4.84
CA ILE A 317 16.46 -8.23 -4.94
C ILE A 317 17.39 -7.59 -5.96
N SER A 318 18.19 -6.66 -5.49
CA SER A 318 19.07 -5.81 -6.31
C SER A 318 20.48 -6.37 -6.49
N GLY A 319 20.88 -7.38 -5.72
CA GLY A 319 22.23 -7.96 -5.75
C GLY A 319 23.29 -7.10 -5.05
N ASP A 320 22.88 -5.96 -4.48
CA ASP A 320 23.74 -4.99 -3.79
C ASP A 320 23.16 -4.50 -2.44
N ARG A 321 21.99 -5.04 -2.04
CA ARG A 321 21.23 -4.66 -0.83
C ARG A 321 20.79 -3.20 -0.79
N GLN A 322 20.72 -2.50 -1.92
CA GLN A 322 20.36 -1.08 -1.92
C GLN A 322 18.84 -0.85 -1.97
N ASN A 323 18.03 -1.85 -2.31
CA ASN A 323 16.57 -1.73 -2.39
C ASN A 323 15.84 -2.33 -1.17
N VAL A 324 16.56 -2.73 -0.11
CA VAL A 324 15.99 -3.42 1.05
C VAL A 324 15.19 -2.49 1.97
N ASP A 325 15.27 -1.19 1.79
CA ASP A 325 14.55 -0.18 2.57
C ASP A 325 13.01 -0.31 2.44
N VAL A 326 12.53 -0.90 1.34
CA VAL A 326 11.11 -1.30 1.21
C VAL A 326 10.70 -2.21 2.38
N ILE A 327 11.59 -3.08 2.88
CA ILE A 327 11.30 -3.93 4.03
C ILE A 327 11.16 -3.11 5.32
N ALA A 328 11.85 -1.97 5.46
CA ALA A 328 11.68 -1.08 6.60
C ALA A 328 10.29 -0.40 6.60
N HIS A 329 9.76 -0.09 5.41
CA HIS A 329 8.39 0.41 5.24
C HIS A 329 7.37 -0.63 5.72
N GLU A 330 7.42 -1.84 5.14
CA GLU A 330 6.49 -2.93 5.48
C GLU A 330 6.62 -3.37 6.94
N LEU A 331 7.84 -3.31 7.51
CA LEU A 331 8.06 -3.58 8.92
C LEU A 331 7.36 -2.54 9.80
N SER A 332 7.46 -1.25 9.44
CA SER A 332 6.86 -0.15 10.20
C SER A 332 5.34 -0.29 10.30
N HIS A 333 4.69 -0.81 9.26
CA HIS A 333 3.26 -1.12 9.27
C HIS A 333 2.83 -2.11 10.36
N SER A 334 3.75 -2.93 10.88
CA SER A 334 3.50 -3.80 12.03
C SER A 334 3.02 -3.03 13.27
N TRP A 335 3.27 -1.72 13.33
CA TRP A 335 2.67 -0.79 14.29
C TRP A 335 1.63 0.13 13.63
N SER A 336 1.99 0.83 12.54
CA SER A 336 1.15 1.80 11.82
C SER A 336 0.39 1.18 10.65
N GLY A 337 -0.80 0.69 10.90
CA GLY A 337 -1.65 0.02 9.91
C GLY A 337 -2.15 -1.30 10.47
N ASN A 338 -1.24 -2.20 10.86
CA ASN A 338 -1.63 -3.52 11.34
C ASN A 338 -2.16 -3.47 12.78
N LEU A 339 -1.37 -2.90 13.69
CA LEU A 339 -1.72 -2.86 15.11
C LEU A 339 -2.66 -1.70 15.43
N VAL A 340 -2.35 -0.52 14.91
CA VAL A 340 -3.19 0.69 14.96
C VAL A 340 -3.64 0.99 13.53
N SER A 341 -4.93 0.88 13.22
CA SER A 341 -5.43 1.09 11.85
C SER A 341 -6.24 2.39 11.74
N ASN A 342 -6.26 2.97 10.55
CA ASN A 342 -7.31 3.91 10.15
C ASN A 342 -8.72 3.30 10.32
N ALA A 343 -9.69 4.06 10.82
CA ALA A 343 -11.07 3.60 10.99
C ALA A 343 -11.88 3.60 9.68
N SER A 344 -11.43 4.34 8.67
CA SER A 344 -11.97 4.31 7.31
C SER A 344 -10.88 4.72 6.34
N TRP A 345 -11.10 4.47 5.05
CA TRP A 345 -10.14 4.87 4.01
C TRP A 345 -10.00 6.39 3.87
N GLU A 346 -10.95 7.18 4.39
CA GLU A 346 -10.83 8.65 4.46
C GLU A 346 -9.65 9.11 5.34
N HIS A 347 -9.23 8.24 6.27
CA HIS A 347 -8.14 8.49 7.21
C HIS A 347 -6.89 7.68 6.88
N PHE A 348 -6.74 7.21 5.64
CA PHE A 348 -5.66 6.30 5.22
C PHE A 348 -4.25 6.84 5.47
N TRP A 349 -4.07 8.17 5.51
CA TRP A 349 -2.81 8.79 5.90
C TRP A 349 -2.33 8.39 7.30
N LEU A 350 -3.22 7.97 8.21
CA LEU A 350 -2.82 7.47 9.53
C LEU A 350 -2.03 6.16 9.46
N ASN A 351 -2.22 5.37 8.41
CA ASN A 351 -1.34 4.24 8.13
C ASN A 351 -0.09 4.78 7.44
N GLU A 352 -0.24 5.29 6.23
CA GLU A 352 0.89 5.56 5.33
C GLU A 352 1.80 6.69 5.79
N GLY A 353 1.22 7.79 6.27
CA GLY A 353 2.00 8.93 6.77
C GLY A 353 2.80 8.59 8.03
N TRP A 354 2.24 7.77 8.92
CA TRP A 354 2.97 7.23 10.08
C TRP A 354 4.03 6.22 9.66
N THR A 355 3.72 5.31 8.75
CA THR A 355 4.68 4.32 8.23
C THR A 355 5.86 5.01 7.56
N MET A 356 5.63 5.97 6.67
CA MET A 356 6.69 6.77 6.04
C MET A 356 7.57 7.48 7.07
N TYR A 357 6.99 7.99 8.15
CA TYR A 357 7.75 8.60 9.22
C TYR A 357 8.62 7.59 9.97
N LEU A 358 8.07 6.43 10.35
CA LEU A 358 8.83 5.37 11.02
C LEU A 358 9.91 4.77 10.12
N GLU A 359 9.61 4.54 8.85
CA GLU A 359 10.56 4.07 7.82
C GLU A 359 11.77 5.01 7.74
N ARG A 360 11.54 6.31 7.56
CA ARG A 360 12.62 7.31 7.49
C ARG A 360 13.42 7.38 8.78
N ARG A 361 12.79 7.18 9.94
CA ARG A 361 13.49 7.08 11.23
C ARG A 361 14.37 5.83 11.30
N ILE A 362 13.94 4.70 10.73
CA ILE A 362 14.75 3.48 10.65
C ILE A 362 15.93 3.69 9.70
N GLN A 363 15.68 4.20 8.48
CA GLN A 363 16.70 4.51 7.48
C GLN A 363 17.81 5.40 8.05
N ALA A 364 17.44 6.45 8.79
CA ALA A 364 18.40 7.36 9.42
C ALA A 364 19.37 6.66 10.39
N VAL A 365 18.89 5.67 11.14
CA VAL A 365 19.75 4.91 12.07
C VAL A 365 20.67 3.96 11.33
N ILE A 366 20.24 3.44 10.18
CA ILE A 366 20.99 2.43 9.41
C ILE A 366 22.02 3.08 8.48
N HIS A 367 21.63 4.16 7.81
CA HIS A 367 22.42 4.80 6.75
C HIS A 367 23.06 6.12 7.19
N GLY A 368 22.60 6.70 8.30
CA GLY A 368 23.09 7.97 8.87
C GLY A 368 22.03 9.07 8.89
N ASP A 369 22.19 10.05 9.80
CA ASP A 369 21.16 11.05 10.09
C ASP A 369 20.67 11.84 8.87
N ALA A 370 21.57 12.13 7.91
CA ALA A 370 21.23 12.86 6.69
C ALA A 370 20.28 12.09 5.75
N GLU A 371 20.19 10.76 5.89
CA GLU A 371 19.28 9.93 5.08
C GLU A 371 17.82 10.27 5.35
N PHE A 372 17.47 10.68 6.58
CA PHE A 372 16.09 11.08 6.92
C PHE A 372 15.58 12.18 5.99
N ASP A 373 16.34 13.27 5.89
CA ASP A 373 15.98 14.43 5.07
C ASP A 373 16.20 14.13 3.58
N PHE A 374 17.18 13.30 3.21
CA PHE A 374 17.37 12.88 1.81
C PHE A 374 16.17 12.08 1.28
N SER A 375 15.69 11.08 2.02
CA SER A 375 14.45 10.35 1.71
C SER A 375 13.23 11.28 1.71
N ALA A 376 13.17 12.25 2.62
CA ALA A 376 12.08 13.24 2.65
C ALA A 376 12.09 14.21 1.44
N ILE A 377 13.26 14.56 0.90
CA ILE A 377 13.39 15.35 -0.33
C ILE A 377 12.84 14.57 -1.54
N LEU A 378 13.15 13.28 -1.63
CA LEU A 378 12.60 12.40 -2.66
C LEU A 378 11.07 12.32 -2.56
N GLY A 379 10.57 12.13 -1.35
CA GLY A 379 9.14 12.14 -1.06
C GLY A 379 8.45 13.46 -1.39
N TRP A 380 9.12 14.59 -1.10
CA TRP A 380 8.62 15.91 -1.47
C TRP A 380 8.47 16.06 -2.99
N LYS A 381 9.45 15.59 -3.76
CA LYS A 381 9.38 15.61 -5.24
C LYS A 381 8.22 14.75 -5.75
N ALA A 382 8.03 13.56 -5.18
CA ALA A 382 6.92 12.69 -5.52
C ALA A 382 5.56 13.32 -5.18
N LEU A 383 5.48 14.06 -4.06
CA LEU A 383 4.30 14.82 -3.69
C LEU A 383 4.02 15.98 -4.66
N GLU A 384 5.04 16.73 -5.09
CA GLU A 384 4.93 17.77 -6.12
C GLU A 384 4.38 17.20 -7.43
N ASP A 385 4.88 16.03 -7.86
CA ASP A 385 4.42 15.38 -9.08
C ASP A 385 2.98 14.89 -8.98
N ALA A 386 2.59 14.32 -7.83
CA ALA A 386 1.22 13.88 -7.57
C ALA A 386 0.24 15.07 -7.57
N VAL A 387 0.58 16.16 -6.87
CA VAL A 387 -0.25 17.38 -6.86
C VAL A 387 -0.34 18.00 -8.25
N LYS A 388 0.75 18.01 -9.02
CA LYS A 388 0.74 18.49 -10.41
C LYS A 388 -0.13 17.62 -11.32
N HIS A 389 -0.12 16.31 -11.11
CA HIS A 389 -0.92 15.36 -11.89
C HIS A 389 -2.43 15.57 -11.69
N PHE A 390 -2.89 15.72 -10.44
CA PHE A 390 -4.29 15.96 -10.13
C PHE A 390 -4.73 17.42 -10.36
N GLY A 391 -3.83 18.37 -10.13
CA GLY A 391 -4.13 19.80 -10.03
C GLY A 391 -4.16 20.27 -8.56
N GLY A 392 -3.62 21.46 -8.31
CA GLY A 392 -3.38 21.98 -6.95
C GLY A 392 -4.63 22.14 -6.07
N ASP A 393 -5.80 22.35 -6.67
CA ASP A 393 -7.07 22.55 -5.95
C ASP A 393 -7.94 21.28 -5.91
N HIS A 394 -7.43 20.14 -6.40
CA HIS A 394 -8.21 18.92 -6.56
C HIS A 394 -8.50 18.22 -5.21
N GLU A 395 -9.71 17.65 -5.05
CA GLU A 395 -10.15 16.95 -3.82
C GLU A 395 -9.13 15.91 -3.34
N TYR A 396 -8.64 15.07 -4.26
CA TYR A 396 -7.68 13.99 -3.96
C TYR A 396 -6.27 14.46 -3.57
N THR A 397 -6.03 15.77 -3.51
CA THR A 397 -4.79 16.33 -2.95
C THR A 397 -4.94 16.75 -1.48
N LYS A 398 -6.14 16.61 -0.89
CA LYS A 398 -6.35 16.75 0.55
C LYS A 398 -5.81 15.52 1.30
N LEU A 399 -5.62 15.66 2.61
CA LEU A 399 -5.17 14.54 3.44
C LEU A 399 -6.33 13.66 3.91
N ILE A 400 -7.48 14.29 4.19
CA ILE A 400 -8.76 13.61 4.37
C ILE A 400 -9.62 13.92 3.15
N ILE A 401 -10.07 12.86 2.49
CA ILE A 401 -10.93 12.91 1.29
C ILE A 401 -12.26 12.21 1.60
N SER A 402 -13.32 12.63 0.93
CA SER A 402 -14.61 11.91 1.01
C SER A 402 -14.58 10.64 0.17
N HIS A 403 -15.03 9.53 0.75
CA HIS A 403 -15.20 8.24 0.04
C HIS A 403 -16.66 7.93 -0.32
N ASP A 404 -17.55 8.93 -0.33
CA ASP A 404 -18.95 8.75 -0.70
C ASP A 404 -19.10 8.31 -2.17
N ASN A 405 -19.44 7.02 -2.37
CA ASN A 405 -19.53 6.36 -3.69
C ASN A 405 -18.24 6.43 -4.51
N VAL A 406 -17.08 6.42 -3.85
CA VAL A 406 -15.76 6.38 -4.48
C VAL A 406 -15.10 5.06 -4.14
N ASP A 407 -14.51 4.36 -5.13
CA ASP A 407 -13.66 3.21 -4.84
C ASP A 407 -12.35 3.72 -4.22
N PRO A 408 -11.95 3.27 -3.02
CA PRO A 408 -10.67 3.66 -2.43
C PRO A 408 -9.45 3.42 -3.35
N GLU A 409 -9.52 2.43 -4.25
CA GLU A 409 -8.45 2.16 -5.22
C GLU A 409 -8.29 3.26 -6.27
N ASP A 410 -9.37 3.96 -6.63
CA ASP A 410 -9.36 5.01 -7.66
C ASP A 410 -8.70 6.31 -7.17
N VAL A 411 -8.61 6.48 -5.84
CA VAL A 411 -8.12 7.72 -5.19
C VAL A 411 -6.83 7.53 -4.41
N TYR A 412 -6.39 6.28 -4.27
CA TYR A 412 -5.10 5.96 -3.70
C TYR A 412 -3.98 6.68 -4.47
N SER A 413 -3.13 7.38 -3.73
CA SER A 413 -2.01 8.11 -4.32
C SER A 413 -0.93 8.42 -3.28
N THR A 414 0.22 8.86 -3.78
CA THR A 414 1.35 9.37 -2.98
C THR A 414 0.96 10.51 -2.02
N ILE A 415 -0.21 11.15 -2.20
CA ILE A 415 -0.69 12.19 -1.30
C ILE A 415 -0.81 11.66 0.13
N ALA A 416 -1.45 10.50 0.36
CA ALA A 416 -1.65 9.96 1.71
C ALA A 416 -0.32 9.63 2.41
N TYR A 417 0.65 9.14 1.64
CA TYR A 417 2.02 8.83 2.08
C TYR A 417 2.76 10.10 2.48
N GLU A 418 2.97 10.98 1.51
CA GLU A 418 3.93 12.07 1.66
C GLU A 418 3.32 13.27 2.36
N LYS A 419 2.07 13.63 2.07
CA LYS A 419 1.38 14.70 2.83
C LYS A 419 1.10 14.25 4.26
N GLY A 420 0.82 12.96 4.47
CA GLY A 420 0.71 12.35 5.79
C GLY A 420 2.02 12.40 6.57
N PHE A 421 3.13 11.98 5.97
CA PHE A 421 4.47 12.14 6.53
C PHE A 421 4.75 13.60 6.91
N HIS A 422 4.46 14.56 6.02
CA HIS A 422 4.73 15.96 6.28
C HIS A 422 3.89 16.53 7.44
N LEU A 423 2.68 16.00 7.68
CA LEU A 423 1.92 16.31 8.89
C LEU A 423 2.63 15.77 10.13
N VAL A 424 3.01 14.49 10.15
CA VAL A 424 3.70 13.85 11.29
C VAL A 424 5.05 14.54 11.57
N TYR A 425 5.84 14.82 10.53
CA TYR A 425 7.12 15.53 10.63
C TYR A 425 6.94 16.96 11.12
N TYR A 426 5.91 17.69 10.65
CA TYR A 426 5.58 19.00 11.19
C TYR A 426 5.28 18.93 12.70
N LEU A 427 4.48 17.96 13.14
CA LEU A 427 4.15 17.78 14.55
C LEU A 427 5.41 17.47 15.39
N GLU A 428 6.31 16.63 14.88
CA GLU A 428 7.63 16.39 15.50
C GLU A 428 8.41 17.69 15.68
N ARG A 429 8.46 18.55 14.64
CA ARG A 429 9.18 19.83 14.67
C ARG A 429 8.57 20.83 15.64
N VAL A 430 7.24 20.82 15.81
CA VAL A 430 6.54 21.70 16.76
C VAL A 430 6.92 21.38 18.20
N VAL A 431 6.97 20.10 18.57
CA VAL A 431 7.21 19.66 19.96
C VAL A 431 8.67 19.29 20.26
N GLY A 432 9.48 19.16 19.20
CA GLY A 432 10.86 18.69 19.24
C GLY A 432 10.96 17.15 19.28
N ARG A 433 11.90 16.59 18.52
CA ARG A 433 12.16 15.14 18.42
C ARG A 433 12.22 14.41 19.78
N PRO A 434 12.93 14.91 20.82
CA PRO A 434 13.00 14.20 22.10
C PRO A 434 11.65 14.05 22.80
N ASN A 435 10.70 14.97 22.59
CA ASN A 435 9.37 14.87 23.17
C ASN A 435 8.43 14.05 22.28
N PHE A 436 8.62 14.13 20.96
CA PHE A 436 7.89 13.29 20.01
C PHE A 436 8.24 11.81 20.17
N ASP A 437 9.50 11.48 20.48
CA ASP A 437 9.95 10.11 20.79
C ASP A 437 9.28 9.52 22.05
N LYS A 438 8.74 10.36 22.94
CA LYS A 438 7.90 9.91 24.07
C LYS A 438 6.44 9.70 23.64
N PHE A 439 5.98 10.41 22.62
CA PHE A 439 4.63 10.33 22.10
C PHE A 439 4.40 9.08 21.25
N ILE A 440 5.37 8.68 20.43
CA ILE A 440 5.30 7.47 19.59
C ILE A 440 4.85 6.23 20.37
N PRO A 441 5.56 5.78 21.43
CA PRO A 441 5.14 4.62 22.22
C PRO A 441 3.77 4.82 22.88
N HIS A 442 3.46 6.04 23.34
CA HIS A 442 2.17 6.36 23.96
C HIS A 442 1.02 6.18 22.96
N TYR A 443 1.14 6.75 21.76
CA TYR A 443 0.15 6.66 20.69
C TYR A 443 -0.11 5.20 20.31
N PHE A 444 0.93 4.45 19.96
CA PHE A 444 0.78 3.06 19.54
C PHE A 444 0.30 2.15 20.68
N THR A 445 0.60 2.48 21.94
CA THR A 445 0.07 1.74 23.09
C THR A 445 -1.42 2.01 23.31
N LYS A 446 -1.85 3.29 23.27
CA LYS A 446 -3.26 3.70 23.47
C LYS A 446 -4.20 3.04 22.47
N TRP A 447 -3.75 2.93 21.22
CA TRP A 447 -4.54 2.42 20.10
C TRP A 447 -4.24 0.98 19.71
N SER A 448 -3.36 0.28 20.45
CA SER A 448 -2.97 -1.10 20.15
C SER A 448 -4.20 -2.01 20.00
N GLY A 449 -4.35 -2.65 18.83
CA GLY A 449 -5.46 -3.55 18.53
C GLY A 449 -6.78 -2.86 18.21
N LYS A 450 -6.76 -1.54 17.91
CA LYS A 450 -7.94 -0.72 17.61
C LYS A 450 -7.76 0.02 16.28
N SER A 451 -8.83 0.69 15.88
CA SER A 451 -8.86 1.58 14.72
C SER A 451 -9.29 2.99 15.15
N LEU A 452 -8.76 4.02 14.48
CA LEU A 452 -9.02 5.42 14.84
C LEU A 452 -9.19 6.33 13.61
N ASP A 453 -9.87 7.46 13.81
CA ASP A 453 -9.93 8.53 12.82
C ASP A 453 -8.93 9.65 13.10
N SER A 454 -8.81 10.60 12.17
CA SER A 454 -7.87 11.72 12.30
C SER A 454 -8.18 12.66 13.47
N PHE A 455 -9.44 12.72 13.93
CA PHE A 455 -9.83 13.57 15.05
C PHE A 455 -9.42 12.93 16.38
N GLU A 456 -9.59 11.63 16.52
CA GLU A 456 -9.09 10.86 17.66
C GLU A 456 -7.56 10.88 17.75
N PHE A 457 -6.88 10.87 16.59
CA PHE A 457 -5.44 11.11 16.52
C PHE A 457 -5.07 12.50 17.06
N ARG A 458 -5.71 13.56 16.55
CA ARG A 458 -5.52 14.94 17.02
C ARG A 458 -5.73 15.03 18.53
N ASP A 459 -6.83 14.52 19.03
CA ASP A 459 -7.18 14.61 20.45
C ASP A 459 -6.14 13.87 21.30
N THR A 460 -5.68 12.70 20.84
CA THR A 460 -4.57 11.97 21.50
C THR A 460 -3.28 12.78 21.55
N PHE A 461 -2.92 13.47 20.46
CA PHE A 461 -1.75 14.34 20.41
C PHE A 461 -1.90 15.51 21.39
N MET A 462 -3.02 16.23 21.32
CA MET A 462 -3.28 17.39 22.16
C MET A 462 -3.31 17.01 23.64
N ASP A 463 -3.98 15.92 24.00
CA ASP A 463 -4.06 15.42 25.38
C ASP A 463 -2.68 15.06 25.94
N PHE A 464 -1.84 14.37 25.16
CA PHE A 464 -0.52 13.97 25.60
C PHE A 464 0.36 15.19 25.93
N PHE A 465 0.44 16.16 25.02
CA PHE A 465 1.31 17.32 25.18
C PHE A 465 0.74 18.37 26.16
N ASN A 466 -0.58 18.48 26.30
CA ASN A 466 -1.21 19.30 27.35
C ASN A 466 -0.89 18.79 28.76
N ASN A 467 -0.62 17.49 28.91
CA ASN A 467 -0.32 16.86 30.19
C ASN A 467 1.18 16.59 30.40
N LEU A 468 2.05 17.00 29.47
CA LEU A 468 3.50 16.78 29.56
C LEU A 468 4.20 17.67 30.61
N GLY A 469 3.54 18.76 31.04
CA GLY A 469 4.08 19.70 32.03
C GLY A 469 5.05 20.76 31.46
N ASP A 470 5.12 20.90 30.14
CA ASP A 470 5.94 21.89 29.44
C ASP A 470 5.05 23.00 28.85
N GLU A 471 5.03 24.17 29.48
CA GLU A 471 4.19 25.31 29.07
C GLU A 471 4.58 25.88 27.69
N GLU A 472 5.85 25.77 27.28
CA GLU A 472 6.27 26.23 25.95
C GLU A 472 5.67 25.35 24.86
N ILE A 473 5.68 24.02 25.05
CA ILE A 473 5.06 23.08 24.12
C ILE A 473 3.55 23.28 24.08
N LYS A 474 2.89 23.48 25.23
CA LYS A 474 1.44 23.76 25.29
C LYS A 474 1.06 24.98 24.47
N LEU A 475 1.86 26.05 24.53
CA LEU A 475 1.65 27.23 23.70
C LEU A 475 1.82 26.91 22.22
N LYS A 476 2.88 26.18 21.84
CA LYS A 476 3.15 25.81 20.44
C LYS A 476 2.06 24.95 19.81
N ILE A 477 1.53 23.95 20.53
CA ILE A 477 0.51 23.04 19.97
C ILE A 477 -0.87 23.69 19.84
N LYS A 478 -1.15 24.75 20.61
CA LYS A 478 -2.43 25.48 20.58
C LYS A 478 -2.67 26.14 19.23
N ASP A 479 -1.61 26.57 18.56
CA ASP A 479 -1.67 27.31 17.29
C ASP A 479 -1.62 26.39 16.06
N ILE A 480 -1.70 25.06 16.23
CA ILE A 480 -1.73 24.13 15.11
C ILE A 480 -3.06 24.28 14.36
N ASP A 481 -2.97 24.69 13.09
CA ASP A 481 -4.09 24.69 12.15
C ASP A 481 -4.40 23.26 11.65
N TRP A 482 -5.18 22.52 12.45
CA TRP A 482 -5.59 21.15 12.11
C TRP A 482 -6.50 21.10 10.89
N GLU A 483 -7.47 22.01 10.78
CA GLU A 483 -8.41 22.04 9.66
C GLU A 483 -7.68 22.30 8.34
N GLY A 484 -6.80 23.31 8.31
CA GLY A 484 -6.01 23.61 7.12
C GLY A 484 -5.11 22.46 6.71
N ARG A 485 -4.48 21.76 7.67
CA ARG A 485 -3.59 20.63 7.40
C ARG A 485 -4.31 19.38 6.90
N LEU A 486 -5.53 19.14 7.36
CA LEU A 486 -6.32 17.97 6.99
C LEU A 486 -7.07 18.17 5.66
N TYR A 487 -7.61 19.37 5.41
CA TYR A 487 -8.59 19.61 4.35
C TYR A 487 -8.16 20.59 3.25
N THR A 488 -7.03 21.31 3.39
CA THR A 488 -6.56 22.18 2.31
C THR A 488 -5.94 21.32 1.19
N PRO A 489 -6.39 21.45 -0.07
CA PRO A 489 -5.77 20.76 -1.20
C PRO A 489 -4.37 21.30 -1.50
N GLY A 490 -3.63 20.61 -2.37
CA GLY A 490 -2.31 21.03 -2.84
C GLY A 490 -1.18 20.73 -1.86
N LEU A 491 -0.06 21.44 -2.02
CA LEU A 491 1.15 21.23 -1.22
C LEU A 491 0.99 21.85 0.20
N PRO A 492 1.42 21.16 1.26
CA PRO A 492 1.57 21.79 2.57
C PRO A 492 2.75 22.79 2.56
N PRO A 493 3.00 23.55 3.64
CA PRO A 493 4.21 24.35 3.75
C PRO A 493 5.47 23.46 3.67
N LYS A 494 6.39 23.79 2.74
CA LYS A 494 7.64 23.04 2.57
C LYS A 494 8.55 23.21 3.79
N PRO A 495 9.00 22.13 4.45
CA PRO A 495 9.95 22.24 5.55
C PRO A 495 11.37 22.53 5.03
N THR A 496 12.25 22.94 5.93
CA THR A 496 13.69 23.01 5.65
C THR A 496 14.30 21.64 5.84
N PHE A 497 14.96 21.11 4.80
CA PHE A 497 15.68 19.84 4.81
C PHE A 497 17.19 20.06 4.89
N ASP A 498 17.93 19.13 5.49
CA ASP A 498 19.34 18.92 5.13
C ASP A 498 19.42 18.43 3.68
N THR A 499 20.20 19.14 2.86
CA THR A 499 20.37 18.87 1.42
C THR A 499 21.74 18.27 1.09
N SER A 500 22.54 17.94 2.09
CA SER A 500 23.93 17.47 1.94
C SER A 500 24.10 16.32 0.95
N LEU A 501 23.28 15.26 1.05
CA LEU A 501 23.31 14.11 0.14
C LEU A 501 22.74 14.42 -1.26
N ALA A 502 21.68 15.24 -1.32
CA ALA A 502 21.03 15.61 -2.58
C ALA A 502 21.95 16.52 -3.43
N ASN A 503 22.63 17.48 -2.80
CA ASN A 503 23.53 18.40 -3.51
C ASN A 503 24.68 17.66 -4.20
N GLN A 504 25.23 16.60 -3.60
CA GLN A 504 26.25 15.77 -4.26
C GLN A 504 25.74 15.20 -5.60
N CYS A 505 24.50 14.74 -5.63
CA CYS A 505 23.86 14.18 -6.83
C CYS A 505 23.65 15.26 -7.89
N TYR A 506 23.14 16.42 -7.49
CA TYR A 506 22.88 17.55 -8.39
C TYR A 506 24.16 18.14 -8.97
N GLU A 507 25.21 18.28 -8.16
CA GLU A 507 26.52 18.78 -8.59
C GLU A 507 27.16 17.84 -9.63
N LEU A 508 27.06 16.51 -9.43
CA LEU A 508 27.54 15.57 -10.43
C LEU A 508 26.71 15.60 -11.70
N ALA A 509 25.38 15.64 -11.60
CA ALA A 509 24.50 15.76 -12.76
C ALA A 509 24.76 17.04 -13.57
N ALA A 510 25.06 18.16 -12.91
CA ALA A 510 25.41 19.40 -13.60
C ALA A 510 26.72 19.29 -14.40
N LYS A 511 27.72 18.54 -13.91
CA LYS A 511 28.96 18.28 -14.67
C LYS A 511 28.70 17.52 -15.97
N TRP A 512 27.70 16.64 -16.00
CA TRP A 512 27.33 15.87 -17.19
C TRP A 512 26.68 16.70 -18.30
N GLU A 513 26.25 17.94 -18.02
CA GLU A 513 25.80 18.88 -19.06
C GLU A 513 26.97 19.41 -19.92
N ASP A 514 28.19 19.39 -19.38
CA ASP A 514 29.40 19.80 -20.09
C ASP A 514 29.97 18.62 -20.89
N GLU A 515 29.96 18.74 -22.23
CA GLU A 515 30.51 17.72 -23.12
C GLU A 515 32.03 17.50 -22.94
N SER A 516 32.74 18.39 -22.25
CA SER A 516 34.16 18.23 -21.91
C SER A 516 34.42 17.50 -20.59
N PHE A 517 33.39 17.24 -19.78
CA PHE A 517 33.56 16.51 -18.53
C PHE A 517 34.03 15.07 -18.79
N GLU A 518 35.14 14.69 -18.13
CA GLU A 518 35.72 13.34 -18.17
C GLU A 518 35.29 12.55 -16.91
N PRO A 519 34.28 11.66 -17.02
CA PRO A 519 33.77 10.91 -15.87
C PRO A 519 34.71 9.78 -15.45
N ASN A 520 34.65 9.42 -14.16
CA ASN A 520 35.42 8.31 -13.60
C ASN A 520 34.56 7.55 -12.58
N ALA A 521 34.70 6.22 -12.50
CA ALA A 521 33.93 5.36 -11.59
C ALA A 521 33.87 5.85 -10.12
N LYS A 522 34.92 6.56 -9.67
CA LYS A 522 34.99 7.17 -8.33
C LYS A 522 33.96 8.26 -8.06
N ASP A 523 33.39 8.87 -9.09
CA ASP A 523 32.40 9.95 -8.94
C ASP A 523 31.14 9.48 -8.19
N VAL A 524 30.81 8.19 -8.28
CA VAL A 524 29.63 7.57 -7.65
C VAL A 524 30.01 6.46 -6.65
N GLU A 525 31.28 6.33 -6.29
CA GLU A 525 31.77 5.25 -5.40
C GLU A 525 31.18 5.38 -3.99
N SER A 526 31.00 6.61 -3.51
CA SER A 526 30.39 6.88 -2.20
C SER A 526 28.86 6.98 -2.24
N PHE A 527 28.24 6.90 -3.42
CA PHE A 527 26.79 7.08 -3.54
C PHE A 527 26.06 5.80 -3.14
N THR A 528 25.01 5.95 -2.33
CA THR A 528 24.00 4.91 -2.13
C THR A 528 23.22 4.66 -3.43
N GLY A 529 22.46 3.57 -3.49
CA GLY A 529 21.54 3.31 -4.61
C GLY A 529 20.58 4.47 -4.83
N ASN A 530 20.02 5.05 -3.77
CA ASN A 530 19.13 6.21 -3.86
C ASN A 530 19.85 7.45 -4.40
N GLN A 531 21.10 7.73 -3.98
CA GLN A 531 21.88 8.83 -4.56
C GLN A 531 22.16 8.63 -6.06
N LYS A 532 22.51 7.41 -6.47
CA LYS A 532 22.68 7.08 -7.91
C LYS A 532 21.38 7.26 -8.68
N LEU A 533 20.23 6.88 -8.10
CA LEU A 533 18.93 7.08 -8.71
C LEU A 533 18.60 8.56 -8.87
N VAL A 534 18.79 9.38 -7.82
CA VAL A 534 18.59 10.84 -7.88
C VAL A 534 19.47 11.49 -8.94
N PHE A 535 20.73 11.09 -9.01
CA PHE A 535 21.66 11.54 -10.03
C PHE A 535 21.14 11.22 -11.45
N LEU A 536 20.70 9.98 -11.70
CA LEU A 536 20.14 9.58 -13.00
C LEU A 536 18.83 10.33 -13.33
N GLU A 537 17.91 10.46 -12.38
CA GLU A 537 16.67 11.20 -12.56
C GLU A 537 16.89 12.68 -12.80
N THR A 538 17.93 13.26 -12.19
CA THR A 538 18.34 14.65 -12.46
C THR A 538 18.81 14.80 -13.90
N ILE A 539 19.65 13.89 -14.40
CA ILE A 539 20.06 13.87 -15.82
C ILE A 539 18.84 13.73 -16.74
N GLN A 540 17.85 12.91 -16.39
CA GLN A 540 16.64 12.75 -17.19
C GLN A 540 15.81 14.05 -17.32
N GLN A 541 15.97 15.00 -16.39
CA GLN A 541 15.29 16.31 -16.44
C GLN A 541 16.05 17.36 -17.25
N GLN A 542 17.33 17.10 -17.56
CA GLN A 542 18.17 17.96 -18.37
C GLN A 542 17.95 17.72 -19.87
N LYS A 543 18.69 18.45 -20.71
CA LYS A 543 18.76 18.17 -22.15
C LYS A 543 19.30 16.75 -22.35
N ALA A 544 18.67 16.00 -23.26
CA ALA A 544 19.13 14.64 -23.59
C ALA A 544 20.62 14.64 -24.00
N LEU A 545 21.38 13.72 -23.42
CA LEU A 545 22.77 13.45 -23.78
C LEU A 545 22.86 12.92 -25.22
N SER A 546 24.01 13.07 -25.87
CA SER A 546 24.26 12.37 -27.14
C SER A 546 24.34 10.85 -26.91
N ALA A 547 24.19 10.05 -27.98
CA ALA A 547 24.30 8.60 -27.91
C ALA A 547 25.65 8.16 -27.30
N GLU A 548 26.75 8.80 -27.70
CA GLU A 548 28.09 8.50 -27.19
C GLU A 548 28.22 8.84 -25.70
N ARG A 549 27.68 9.97 -25.25
CA ARG A 549 27.73 10.36 -23.83
C ARG A 549 26.81 9.50 -22.96
N ALA A 550 25.63 9.15 -23.45
CA ALA A 550 24.73 8.25 -22.74
C ALA A 550 25.34 6.85 -22.60
N LYS A 551 26.00 6.34 -23.65
CA LYS A 551 26.75 5.10 -23.58
C LYS A 551 27.90 5.17 -22.56
N LEU A 552 28.70 6.24 -22.61
CA LEU A 552 29.80 6.46 -21.66
C LEU A 552 29.32 6.48 -20.21
N LEU A 553 28.17 7.12 -19.93
CA LEU A 553 27.54 7.13 -18.60
C LEU A 553 27.26 5.73 -18.08
N GLY A 554 26.71 4.86 -18.95
CA GLY A 554 26.37 3.48 -18.60
C GLY A 554 27.59 2.61 -18.35
N GLU A 555 28.65 2.79 -19.15
CA GLU A 555 29.90 2.03 -19.05
C GLU A 555 30.73 2.45 -17.84
N VAL A 556 30.95 3.75 -17.62
CA VAL A 556 31.85 4.25 -16.55
C VAL A 556 31.28 4.03 -15.15
N TYR A 557 29.96 4.08 -15.00
CA TYR A 557 29.28 3.86 -13.72
C TYR A 557 28.59 2.49 -13.62
N GLU A 558 28.83 1.60 -14.58
CA GLU A 558 28.38 0.21 -14.59
C GLU A 558 26.85 0.01 -14.51
N PHE A 559 26.06 1.00 -14.98
CA PHE A 559 24.59 0.90 -14.95
C PHE A 559 24.03 -0.13 -15.94
N THR A 560 24.75 -0.43 -17.02
CA THR A 560 24.37 -1.47 -18.00
C THR A 560 24.39 -2.87 -17.39
N THR A 561 25.33 -3.13 -16.48
CA THR A 561 25.56 -4.43 -15.84
C THR A 561 24.92 -4.54 -14.46
N SER A 562 24.36 -3.45 -13.92
CA SER A 562 23.66 -3.46 -12.64
C SER A 562 22.51 -4.47 -12.62
N GLN A 563 22.36 -5.17 -11.50
CA GLN A 563 21.17 -5.99 -11.22
C GLN A 563 20.06 -5.18 -10.54
N ASN A 564 20.38 -3.96 -10.08
CA ASN A 564 19.40 -3.06 -9.49
C ASN A 564 18.49 -2.49 -10.59
N VAL A 565 17.25 -2.98 -10.62
CA VAL A 565 16.26 -2.61 -11.65
C VAL A 565 15.92 -1.11 -11.61
N GLU A 566 15.97 -0.45 -10.44
CA GLU A 566 15.75 0.99 -10.32
C GLU A 566 16.82 1.76 -11.11
N LEU A 567 18.11 1.44 -10.87
CA LEU A 567 19.24 2.09 -11.54
C LEU A 567 19.28 1.76 -13.03
N LYS A 568 19.12 0.48 -13.39
CA LYS A 568 19.17 0.03 -14.78
C LYS A 568 18.05 0.63 -15.62
N SER A 569 16.83 0.67 -15.08
CA SER A 569 15.69 1.29 -15.78
C SER A 569 15.88 2.80 -15.94
N ALA A 570 16.34 3.50 -14.90
CA ALA A 570 16.59 4.93 -14.96
C ALA A 570 17.70 5.27 -15.98
N TYR A 571 18.75 4.47 -16.04
CA TYR A 571 19.79 4.60 -17.06
C TYR A 571 19.23 4.36 -18.48
N TYR A 572 18.44 3.31 -18.69
CA TYR A 572 17.88 3.01 -20.01
C TYR A 572 16.96 4.11 -20.56
N VAL A 573 16.26 4.84 -19.69
CA VAL A 573 15.51 6.03 -20.12
C VAL A 573 16.45 7.10 -20.69
N ILE A 574 17.61 7.33 -20.05
CA ILE A 574 18.63 8.27 -20.55
C ILE A 574 19.19 7.79 -21.89
N ALA A 575 19.56 6.51 -21.99
CA ALA A 575 20.12 5.92 -23.20
C ALA A 575 19.15 6.01 -24.40
N MET A 576 17.87 5.67 -24.20
CA MET A 576 16.86 5.79 -25.24
C MET A 576 16.63 7.25 -25.66
N ARG A 577 16.55 8.19 -24.71
CA ARG A 577 16.41 9.63 -25.04
C ARG A 577 17.61 10.17 -25.81
N GLY A 578 18.81 9.66 -25.54
CA GLY A 578 20.02 9.98 -26.30
C GLY A 578 20.15 9.23 -27.63
N SER A 579 19.17 8.38 -27.98
CA SER A 579 19.19 7.53 -29.18
C SER A 579 20.38 6.55 -29.25
N ASP A 580 20.86 6.06 -28.09
CA ASP A 580 21.85 4.99 -28.04
C ASP A 580 21.18 3.64 -28.35
N SER A 581 21.19 3.26 -29.63
CA SER A 581 20.61 2.00 -30.11
C SER A 581 21.30 0.74 -29.56
N SER A 582 22.52 0.85 -29.01
CA SER A 582 23.20 -0.30 -28.41
C SER A 582 22.52 -0.78 -27.12
N SER A 583 21.72 0.09 -26.49
CA SER A 583 20.96 -0.23 -25.28
C SER A 583 19.63 -0.95 -25.54
N TYR A 584 19.07 -0.88 -26.75
CA TYR A 584 17.67 -1.29 -27.01
C TYR A 584 17.42 -2.78 -26.79
N ALA A 585 18.38 -3.62 -27.15
CA ALA A 585 18.31 -5.06 -26.88
C ALA A 585 18.26 -5.36 -25.37
N GLY A 586 19.04 -4.62 -24.57
CA GLY A 586 19.04 -4.73 -23.12
C GLY A 586 17.74 -4.22 -22.47
N VAL A 587 17.08 -3.23 -23.07
CA VAL A 587 15.73 -2.78 -22.67
C VAL A 587 14.70 -3.87 -22.94
N ALA A 588 14.71 -4.46 -24.14
CA ALA A 588 13.80 -5.54 -24.52
C ALA A 588 13.98 -6.78 -23.64
N GLU A 589 15.21 -7.10 -23.25
CA GLU A 589 15.51 -8.18 -22.31
C GLU A 589 14.93 -7.90 -20.91
N LEU A 590 15.19 -6.71 -20.36
CA LEU A 590 14.69 -6.32 -19.03
C LEU A 590 13.16 -6.35 -18.97
N LEU A 591 12.49 -5.89 -20.04
CA LEU A 591 11.03 -5.94 -20.17
C LEU A 591 10.49 -7.38 -20.11
N GLY A 592 11.25 -8.38 -20.53
CA GLY A 592 10.87 -9.80 -20.41
C GLY A 592 11.09 -10.40 -19.02
N GLN A 593 11.68 -9.66 -18.08
CA GLN A 593 12.07 -10.16 -16.76
C GLN A 593 11.31 -9.48 -15.61
N VAL A 594 10.74 -8.30 -15.83
CA VAL A 594 10.10 -7.48 -14.79
C VAL A 594 8.64 -7.20 -15.14
N GLY A 595 7.73 -7.41 -14.19
CA GLY A 595 6.28 -7.15 -14.34
C GLY A 595 5.76 -5.91 -13.59
N ARG A 596 6.59 -5.26 -12.76
CA ARG A 596 6.19 -4.08 -11.98
C ARG A 596 5.93 -2.89 -12.91
N MET A 597 4.70 -2.35 -12.89
CA MET A 597 4.27 -1.31 -13.82
C MET A 597 5.10 -0.03 -13.75
N LYS A 598 5.72 0.26 -12.59
CA LYS A 598 6.70 1.35 -12.39
C LYS A 598 7.81 1.34 -13.45
N PHE A 599 8.29 0.17 -13.86
CA PHE A 599 9.36 0.03 -14.85
C PHE A 599 8.83 -0.29 -16.24
N VAL A 600 7.88 -1.23 -16.32
CA VAL A 600 7.37 -1.76 -17.59
C VAL A 600 6.77 -0.67 -18.47
N ARG A 601 5.90 0.17 -17.90
CA ARG A 601 5.19 1.18 -18.70
C ARG A 601 6.10 2.28 -19.23
N PRO A 602 6.96 2.94 -18.42
CA PRO A 602 7.88 3.94 -18.94
C PRO A 602 8.85 3.37 -19.99
N LEU A 603 9.40 2.17 -19.77
CA LEU A 603 10.32 1.55 -20.72
C LEU A 603 9.65 1.23 -22.06
N PHE A 604 8.42 0.67 -22.07
CA PHE A 604 7.69 0.47 -23.33
C PHE A 604 7.36 1.79 -24.03
N ARG A 605 7.00 2.84 -23.28
CA ARG A 605 6.71 4.16 -23.88
C ARG A 605 7.92 4.77 -24.54
N GLU A 606 9.09 4.71 -23.90
CA GLU A 606 10.33 5.23 -24.48
C GLU A 606 10.81 4.35 -25.63
N LEU A 607 10.79 3.02 -25.49
CA LEU A 607 11.17 2.09 -26.55
C LEU A 607 10.28 2.29 -27.79
N ASN A 608 8.97 2.48 -27.62
CA ASN A 608 8.06 2.73 -28.72
C ASN A 608 8.32 4.05 -29.48
N LYS A 609 8.94 5.05 -28.84
CA LYS A 609 9.33 6.31 -29.51
C LYS A 609 10.56 6.14 -30.40
N VAL A 610 11.50 5.28 -29.99
CA VAL A 610 12.81 5.13 -30.65
C VAL A 610 12.88 3.92 -31.57
N ASP A 611 12.16 2.85 -31.26
CA ASP A 611 12.05 1.61 -32.04
C ASP A 611 10.70 0.92 -31.78
N ARG A 612 9.68 1.32 -32.54
CA ARG A 612 8.32 0.76 -32.42
C ARG A 612 8.26 -0.72 -32.80
N GLU A 613 9.04 -1.17 -33.77
CA GLU A 613 9.03 -2.57 -34.21
C GLU A 613 9.50 -3.47 -33.07
N LEU A 614 10.65 -3.14 -32.47
CA LEU A 614 11.17 -3.87 -31.33
C LEU A 614 10.23 -3.79 -30.11
N ALA A 615 9.58 -2.66 -29.85
CA ALA A 615 8.59 -2.54 -28.77
C ALA A 615 7.41 -3.51 -28.96
N LEU A 616 6.85 -3.58 -30.17
CA LEU A 616 5.74 -4.46 -30.50
C LEU A 616 6.13 -5.94 -30.46
N GLU A 617 7.32 -6.29 -30.97
CA GLU A 617 7.86 -7.65 -30.91
C GLU A 617 8.10 -8.09 -29.46
N THR A 618 8.71 -7.22 -28.66
CA THR A 618 8.98 -7.46 -27.23
C THR A 618 7.68 -7.66 -26.46
N PHE A 619 6.68 -6.81 -26.69
CA PHE A 619 5.37 -6.96 -26.06
C PHE A 619 4.71 -8.27 -26.47
N LYS A 620 4.65 -8.57 -27.77
CA LYS A 620 4.03 -9.81 -28.27
C LYS A 620 4.69 -11.07 -27.71
N LYS A 621 6.01 -11.06 -27.55
CA LYS A 621 6.80 -12.16 -26.97
C LYS A 621 6.49 -12.38 -25.48
N ASN A 622 6.27 -11.30 -24.72
CA ASN A 622 6.16 -11.35 -23.25
C ASN A 622 4.75 -11.07 -22.71
N GLN A 623 3.74 -10.86 -23.58
CA GLN A 623 2.41 -10.43 -23.15
C GLN A 623 1.72 -11.36 -22.14
N ASP A 624 2.04 -12.66 -22.17
CA ASP A 624 1.45 -13.67 -21.27
C ASP A 624 2.24 -13.81 -19.96
N PHE A 625 3.43 -13.21 -19.87
CA PHE A 625 4.20 -13.08 -18.64
C PHE A 625 3.61 -11.99 -17.73
N TYR A 626 3.14 -10.88 -18.29
CA TYR A 626 2.63 -9.76 -17.50
C TYR A 626 1.32 -10.07 -16.78
N HIS A 627 1.12 -9.37 -15.65
CA HIS A 627 -0.18 -9.27 -14.99
C HIS A 627 -1.25 -8.75 -15.98
N PRO A 628 -2.51 -9.23 -15.97
CA PRO A 628 -3.59 -8.73 -16.84
C PRO A 628 -3.75 -7.20 -16.86
N ILE A 629 -3.78 -6.54 -15.68
CA ILE A 629 -3.74 -5.06 -15.56
C ILE A 629 -2.52 -4.45 -16.27
N CYS A 630 -1.30 -4.94 -15.98
CA CYS A 630 -0.09 -4.44 -16.64
C CYS A 630 -0.15 -4.62 -18.17
N LYS A 631 -0.55 -5.81 -18.65
CA LYS A 631 -0.78 -6.11 -20.06
C LYS A 631 -1.74 -5.09 -20.68
N GLY A 632 -2.90 -4.87 -20.07
CA GLY A 632 -3.91 -3.92 -20.56
C GLY A 632 -3.41 -2.48 -20.63
N MET A 633 -2.65 -2.03 -19.63
CA MET A 633 -2.07 -0.68 -19.64
C MET A 633 -0.97 -0.51 -20.70
N VAL A 634 -0.15 -1.55 -20.92
CA VAL A 634 0.87 -1.54 -21.98
C VAL A 634 0.22 -1.59 -23.37
N GLU A 635 -0.84 -2.36 -23.58
CA GLU A 635 -1.61 -2.36 -24.83
C GLU A 635 -2.12 -0.94 -25.17
N LYS A 636 -2.61 -0.21 -24.17
CA LYS A 636 -3.02 1.18 -24.32
C LYS A 636 -1.84 2.09 -24.64
N ASP A 637 -0.74 1.97 -23.89
CA ASP A 637 0.47 2.78 -24.09
C ASP A 637 1.10 2.55 -25.49
N LEU A 638 0.95 1.35 -26.08
CA LEU A 638 1.44 1.01 -27.43
C LEU A 638 0.42 1.30 -28.56
N GLY A 639 -0.81 1.72 -28.23
CA GLY A 639 -1.89 1.98 -29.18
C GLY A 639 -2.50 0.72 -29.81
N LEU A 640 -2.47 -0.41 -29.09
CA LEU A 640 -3.08 -1.68 -29.51
C LEU A 640 -4.55 -1.81 -29.08
N LYS A 641 -4.97 -1.04 -28.07
CA LYS A 641 -6.37 -0.89 -27.63
C LYS A 641 -6.71 0.58 -27.51
N ALA A 642 -7.96 0.91 -27.83
CA ALA A 642 -8.53 2.26 -27.75
C ALA A 642 -8.75 2.70 -26.30
#